data_AF-A0A8C9NHE8-F1
#
_entry.id   AF-A0A8C9NHE8-F1
#
_cell.length_a   1.000
_cell.length_b   1.000
_cell.length_c   1.000
_cell.angle_alpha   90.00
_cell.angle_beta   90.00
_cell.angle_gamma   90.00
#
_symmetry.space_group_name_H-M   'P 1'
#
loop_
_entity.id
_entity.type
_entity.pdbx_description
1 polymer ?
#
loop_
_entity_poly.entity_id
_entity_poly.type
_entity_poly.pdbx_seq_one_letter_code
_entity_poly.pdbx_strand_id
1 'polypeptide(L)'
;EIDELEQILSVAELLEKHGLQKPVSFVKDTKGSAEEARKLMVRLTRHTGRKQPSVSETQWKELLQDMLDMQQKVYRCLHSDTCYEIFTESLLCSSSIDNIHLAGQMMHCSVWSVDLPSSSKGKPQYRVSYARSIELVLAAGREYFNSSTSLTDSCMELARCCLQLIEDSPSAVQEELDLIRALGYLEEFGVKILPLQVRLCSDRLSLIKDCLAQMSTNYKQSAKLLGLANLLRVAGKLYGEKRSSLILLVEQALSFQDYKAASMHCQELMATGYSKSWEVCSQLGQSEGYQDLGMRQELMAFALTHCPPCAIEALLAVSSSLQTQILYQTVNYQFLPSEGGENSSISGVSSGQSADLLYWTTSKTMKVLSNTTLTTKAMLQAVSDGQWWKRSLTYLRPLHGQEFGDVLKSGSGENATVEKQGCHPFYESLIDDPYIAENNSLESFAEVLLRTGKLAETKSEGKDLLPTTEVCTLNVVCLLILSYANKCFEKQLHSALSLQLASYYYSLQIYARLAPCFKDKCHPLYRADPKELIQMVTKHVTQYAQADWPEEITSLINQLHYYNERLLDFTQAQTLQGLGKGVDVQRFTADAQYKRETILGLAETLEENVYKIAISLAQRYSVPLWEVYVTHLEFLFTDSGLSTLEIEQRAQSLGLFETLKTSPETFHEHMAKYVYPSIEGQDHQRLLYYFTLLENCGCSEVVNHAVKPETHIRLLKKFKAVAPGLNYKKLTDENENPLETLEPILTSQNILSISKLAPKIPKKDGSMLSPSSVYAVWLQKLFWNGDHHLIKKIPETMDEWLHAYDMCSKYFDRLDPDDIATFIDEITFSPKAVTKLPVEARIEVTKKAVKAVKHLCEKSRKKTSDNDMKDSENPSAAYEETLNHLQQSLAHLETLTHSFITYLKSSKQDTLQKYGYLYDLSRSQKEKIHEQAVAMCIDGQPLDMVQQLLQVAVGDLGLSPQDIVQCAIKKIVGILSGNDDSSTTEKDPLGILEGIISAVHASVEKGEKIVSSDDLLEWLRPFCGDDSLPVKPRIRVLQILEQAFHLSDEDSQLLVYFRTQAVLRACWPETKVLILMAANYTVLLNDNPWVKLGAFMLQRCPPEEKEKTGNEILKICRSLYETKHMLPVKCIKELCLLLLNQSLLLPSLKLLVESKDQDLHAVALEQITAVAKVDDSSCDAEILSLLLNAKLVVKCMSTAFCPRLIDHLLANQGQGGWDVEEIAQQLKEAGFSAEAGSLLMAHRGTHPALRTFTTALQAAQHWI
;
A
#
# COMPACT_ATOMS: atom_id res chain seq x y z
N GLU A 1 -36.12 7.98 43.94
CA GLU A 1 -35.94 9.42 44.21
C GLU A 1 -34.99 9.69 45.38
N ILE A 2 -35.17 9.04 46.54
CA ILE A 2 -34.26 9.19 47.70
C ILE A 2 -32.84 8.71 47.37
N ASP A 3 -32.69 7.53 46.77
CA ASP A 3 -31.37 6.97 46.38
C ASP A 3 -30.62 7.85 45.35
N GLU A 4 -31.36 8.55 44.48
CA GLU A 4 -30.77 9.47 43.49
C GLU A 4 -30.32 10.78 44.15
N LEU A 5 -31.10 11.29 45.11
CA LEU A 5 -30.72 12.45 45.91
C LEU A 5 -29.51 12.15 46.79
N GLU A 6 -29.40 10.94 47.35
CA GLU A 6 -28.25 10.49 48.13
C GLU A 6 -26.97 10.44 47.26
N GLN A 7 -27.08 9.92 46.03
CA GLN A 7 -25.97 9.94 45.07
C GLN A 7 -25.55 11.38 44.70
N ILE A 8 -26.51 12.28 44.45
CA ILE A 8 -26.22 13.69 44.14
C ILE A 8 -25.58 14.42 45.33
N LEU A 9 -26.05 14.17 46.56
CA LEU A 9 -25.46 14.69 47.80
C LEU A 9 -24.02 14.19 47.98
N SER A 10 -23.77 12.89 47.77
CA SER A 10 -22.42 12.34 47.87
C SER A 10 -21.43 12.99 46.89
N VAL A 11 -21.87 13.35 45.69
CA VAL A 11 -21.04 14.08 44.71
C VAL A 11 -20.82 15.53 45.14
N ALA A 12 -21.81 16.19 45.74
CA ALA A 12 -21.65 17.53 46.30
C ALA A 12 -20.66 17.53 47.49
N GLU A 13 -20.69 16.51 48.35
CA GLU A 13 -19.72 16.31 49.43
C GLU A 13 -18.30 16.06 48.90
N LEU A 14 -18.15 15.25 47.85
CA LEU A 14 -16.85 15.02 47.19
C LEU A 14 -16.29 16.31 46.56
N LEU A 15 -17.15 17.13 45.94
CA LEU A 15 -16.75 18.44 45.40
C LEU A 15 -16.35 19.41 46.52
N GLU A 16 -17.04 19.38 47.66
CA GLU A 16 -16.71 20.17 48.85
C GLU A 16 -15.38 19.74 49.47
N LYS A 17 -15.14 18.42 49.61
CA LYS A 17 -13.86 17.83 50.09
C LYS A 17 -12.66 18.38 49.33
N HIS A 18 -12.81 18.61 48.02
CA HIS A 18 -11.74 19.13 47.16
C HIS A 18 -11.74 20.66 47.00
N GLY A 19 -12.64 21.38 47.66
CA GLY A 19 -12.68 22.86 47.65
C GLY A 19 -13.47 23.49 46.51
N LEU A 20 -14.30 22.72 45.79
CA LEU A 20 -15.18 23.20 44.72
C LEU A 20 -16.66 23.11 45.11
N GLN A 21 -17.06 23.84 46.15
CA GLN A 21 -18.46 23.89 46.58
C GLN A 21 -19.40 24.31 45.44
N LYS A 22 -20.40 23.46 45.14
CA LYS A 22 -21.45 23.71 44.16
C LYS A 22 -22.82 23.40 44.76
N PRO A 23 -23.87 24.16 44.42
CA PRO A 23 -25.23 23.85 44.86
C PRO A 23 -25.65 22.44 44.41
N VAL A 24 -26.44 21.73 45.22
CA VAL A 24 -27.02 20.43 44.86
C VAL A 24 -27.84 20.53 43.55
N SER A 25 -28.50 21.68 43.31
CA SER A 25 -29.18 21.95 42.05
C SER A 25 -28.24 21.91 40.85
N PHE A 26 -27.01 22.43 40.97
CA PHE A 26 -26.03 22.42 39.89
C PHE A 26 -25.65 20.99 39.47
N VAL A 27 -25.42 20.08 40.44
CA VAL A 27 -25.10 18.66 40.15
C VAL A 27 -26.30 17.96 39.50
N LYS A 28 -27.53 18.26 39.98
CA LYS A 28 -28.77 17.73 39.39
C LYS A 28 -29.00 18.21 37.95
N ASP A 29 -28.74 19.49 37.68
CA ASP A 29 -28.97 20.11 36.37
C ASP A 29 -27.90 19.70 35.33
N THR A 30 -26.68 19.39 35.77
CA THR A 30 -25.55 19.03 34.90
C THR A 30 -25.38 17.52 34.70
N LYS A 31 -26.12 16.66 35.42
CA LYS A 31 -25.99 15.19 35.35
C LYS A 31 -26.07 14.61 33.92
N GLY A 32 -26.84 15.23 33.03
CA GLY A 32 -27.04 14.80 31.65
C GLY A 32 -26.13 15.49 30.62
N SER A 33 -25.32 16.47 31.01
CA SER A 33 -24.48 17.25 30.10
C SER A 33 -23.02 16.79 30.19
N ALA A 34 -22.56 16.05 29.17
CA ALA A 34 -21.17 15.58 29.10
C ALA A 34 -20.17 16.76 29.07
N GLU A 35 -20.51 17.88 28.44
CA GLU A 35 -19.64 19.07 28.39
C GLU A 35 -19.44 19.71 29.77
N GLU A 36 -20.53 19.92 30.52
CA GLU A 36 -20.46 20.53 31.85
C GLU A 36 -19.81 19.58 32.87
N ALA A 37 -20.09 18.28 32.77
CA ALA A 37 -19.40 17.26 33.55
C ALA A 37 -17.89 17.27 33.27
N ARG A 38 -17.47 17.32 31.99
CA ARG A 38 -16.06 17.40 31.60
C ARG A 38 -15.40 18.67 32.15
N LYS A 39 -16.05 19.83 32.00
CA LYS A 39 -15.55 21.11 32.54
C LYS A 39 -15.40 21.06 34.07
N LEU A 40 -16.32 20.39 34.77
CA LEU A 40 -16.25 20.21 36.21
C LEU A 40 -15.06 19.34 36.61
N MET A 41 -14.87 18.18 35.98
CA MET A 41 -13.74 17.28 36.24
C MET A 41 -12.40 17.98 35.98
N VAL A 42 -12.26 18.71 34.86
CA VAL A 42 -11.06 19.52 34.55
C VAL A 42 -10.84 20.62 35.59
N ARG A 43 -11.90 21.27 36.08
CA ARG A 43 -11.79 22.32 37.10
C ARG A 43 -11.32 21.73 38.44
N LEU A 44 -11.79 20.54 38.78
CA LEU A 44 -11.39 19.80 39.99
C LEU A 44 -9.92 19.43 39.97
N THR A 45 -9.47 18.77 38.90
CA THR A 45 -8.08 18.35 38.77
C THR A 45 -7.11 19.53 38.69
N ARG A 46 -7.47 20.61 37.97
CA ARG A 46 -6.66 21.84 37.92
C ARG A 46 -6.63 22.58 39.26
N HIS A 47 -7.71 22.56 40.04
CA HIS A 47 -7.71 23.16 41.37
C HIS A 47 -6.73 22.44 42.30
N THR A 48 -6.71 21.11 42.25
CA THR A 48 -5.73 20.29 42.99
C THR A 48 -4.30 20.50 42.50
N GLY A 49 -4.09 20.57 41.17
CA GLY A 49 -2.77 20.82 40.58
C GLY A 49 -2.17 22.20 40.87
N ARG A 50 -2.98 23.18 41.28
CA ARG A 50 -2.53 24.54 41.63
C ARG A 50 -2.21 24.73 43.11
N LYS A 51 -2.41 23.72 43.96
CA LYS A 51 -2.09 23.81 45.40
C LYS A 51 -0.56 23.87 45.58
N GLN A 52 -0.09 24.81 46.40
CA GLN A 52 1.31 24.89 46.83
C GLN A 52 1.37 24.62 48.35
N PRO A 53 2.22 23.69 48.83
CA PRO A 53 3.14 22.81 48.09
C PRO A 53 2.42 21.76 47.22
N SER A 54 3.14 21.17 46.27
CA SER A 54 2.59 20.16 45.34
C SER A 54 2.03 18.95 46.09
N VAL A 55 0.88 18.49 45.65
CA VAL A 55 0.10 17.37 46.20
C VAL A 55 0.88 16.05 46.04
N SER A 56 0.84 15.17 47.04
CA SER A 56 1.55 13.89 47.00
C SER A 56 0.88 12.90 46.03
N GLU A 57 1.63 11.90 45.56
CA GLU A 57 1.12 10.82 44.69
C GLU A 57 -0.12 10.13 45.28
N THR A 58 -0.15 9.92 46.60
CA THR A 58 -1.29 9.32 47.31
C THR A 58 -2.55 10.17 47.20
N GLN A 59 -2.44 11.48 47.37
CA GLN A 59 -3.55 12.41 47.28
C GLN A 59 -4.07 12.57 45.84
N TRP A 60 -3.17 12.47 44.84
CA TRP A 60 -3.56 12.40 43.44
C TRP A 60 -4.32 11.10 43.13
N LYS A 61 -3.86 9.95 43.63
CA LYS A 61 -4.57 8.67 43.49
C LYS A 61 -5.93 8.68 44.18
N GLU A 62 -6.05 9.30 45.36
CA GLU A 62 -7.33 9.53 46.03
C GLU A 62 -8.27 10.42 45.21
N LEU A 63 -7.76 11.52 44.65
CA LEU A 63 -8.54 12.39 43.77
C LEU A 63 -9.06 11.63 42.54
N LEU A 64 -8.26 10.75 41.94
CA LEU A 64 -8.71 9.92 40.81
C LEU A 64 -9.83 8.96 41.21
N GLN A 65 -9.76 8.35 42.41
CA GLN A 65 -10.84 7.51 42.91
C GLN A 65 -12.11 8.33 43.14
N ASP A 66 -12.00 9.52 43.76
CA ASP A 66 -13.13 10.44 43.93
C ASP A 66 -13.70 10.88 42.55
N MET A 67 -12.81 11.16 41.58
CA MET A 67 -12.96 11.12 40.12
C MET A 67 -14.03 10.14 39.61
N LEU A 68 -13.65 8.87 39.72
CA LEU A 68 -14.37 7.72 39.21
C LEU A 68 -15.66 7.48 40.01
N ASP A 69 -15.65 7.73 41.32
CA ASP A 69 -16.82 7.67 42.18
C ASP A 69 -17.91 8.67 41.74
N MET A 70 -17.53 9.92 41.46
CA MET A 70 -18.47 10.92 40.95
C MET A 70 -19.02 10.56 39.56
N GLN A 71 -18.19 9.96 38.71
CA GLN A 71 -18.59 9.46 37.38
C GLN A 71 -19.58 8.29 37.48
N GLN A 72 -19.31 7.30 38.34
CA GLN A 72 -20.17 6.11 38.52
C GLN A 72 -21.51 6.45 39.18
N LYS A 73 -21.49 7.35 40.18
CA LYS A 73 -22.67 7.73 40.96
C LYS A 73 -23.59 8.68 40.21
N VAL A 74 -23.08 9.75 39.59
CA VAL A 74 -23.93 10.80 38.98
C VAL A 74 -23.59 11.07 37.51
N TYR A 75 -22.32 11.28 37.14
CA TYR A 75 -21.93 11.71 35.79
C TYR A 75 -21.69 10.53 34.83
N ARG A 76 -22.69 9.63 34.70
CA ARG A 76 -22.62 8.47 33.78
C ARG A 76 -22.56 8.86 32.28
N CYS A 77 -22.77 10.13 31.96
CA CYS A 77 -22.56 10.70 30.64
C CYS A 77 -21.07 10.82 30.24
N LEU A 78 -20.13 10.62 31.18
CA LEU A 78 -18.69 10.53 30.91
C LEU A 78 -18.21 9.09 30.99
N HIS A 79 -17.34 8.69 30.06
CA HIS A 79 -16.65 7.40 30.13
C HIS A 79 -15.55 7.45 31.21
N SER A 80 -15.26 6.31 31.84
CA SER A 80 -14.14 6.19 32.80
C SER A 80 -12.83 6.68 32.19
N ASP A 81 -12.62 6.38 30.92
CA ASP A 81 -11.40 6.67 30.15
C ASP A 81 -11.18 8.17 30.04
N THR A 82 -12.26 8.94 29.91
CA THR A 82 -12.22 10.40 29.88
C THR A 82 -11.75 10.97 31.22
N CYS A 83 -12.09 10.35 32.35
CA CYS A 83 -11.57 10.74 33.66
C CYS A 83 -10.06 10.48 33.76
N TYR A 84 -9.59 9.32 33.28
CA TYR A 84 -8.16 9.00 33.22
C TYR A 84 -7.38 9.96 32.30
N GLU A 85 -7.95 10.34 31.16
CA GLU A 85 -7.36 11.34 30.26
C GLU A 85 -7.24 12.72 30.92
N ILE A 86 -8.34 13.24 31.49
CA ILE A 86 -8.36 14.55 32.16
C ILE A 86 -7.36 14.57 33.33
N PHE A 87 -7.31 13.48 34.08
CA PHE A 87 -6.39 13.31 35.20
C PHE A 87 -4.93 13.33 34.72
N THR A 88 -4.62 12.55 33.68
CA THR A 88 -3.28 12.48 33.08
C THR A 88 -2.85 13.83 32.49
N GLU A 89 -3.73 14.51 31.75
CA GLU A 89 -3.52 15.87 31.23
C GLU A 89 -3.19 16.85 32.37
N SER A 90 -3.91 16.75 33.49
CA SER A 90 -3.74 17.64 34.63
C SER A 90 -2.44 17.38 35.39
N LEU A 91 -2.00 16.12 35.48
CA LEU A 91 -0.70 15.76 36.04
C LEU A 91 0.45 16.30 35.17
N LEU A 92 0.34 16.12 33.85
CA LEU A 92 1.31 16.65 32.89
C LEU A 92 1.44 18.18 33.01
N CYS A 93 0.33 18.91 33.11
CA CYS A 93 0.31 20.37 33.24
C CYS A 93 0.49 20.89 34.69
N SER A 94 0.87 20.06 35.66
CA SER A 94 0.95 20.44 37.09
C SER A 94 2.23 21.17 37.51
N SER A 95 3.16 21.37 36.57
CA SER A 95 4.46 22.04 36.77
C SER A 95 5.35 21.39 37.82
N SER A 96 5.23 20.07 38.00
CA SER A 96 6.06 19.25 38.89
C SER A 96 6.56 18.02 38.14
N ILE A 97 7.86 17.75 38.24
CA ILE A 97 8.52 16.60 37.58
C ILE A 97 7.98 15.28 38.14
N ASP A 98 7.77 15.19 39.45
CA ASP A 98 7.25 13.97 40.10
C ASP A 98 5.84 13.62 39.59
N ASN A 99 5.00 14.63 39.38
CA ASN A 99 3.66 14.44 38.82
C ASN A 99 3.68 14.06 37.34
N ILE A 100 4.65 14.58 36.56
CA ILE A 100 4.87 14.18 35.17
C ILE A 100 5.27 12.70 35.09
N HIS A 101 6.16 12.23 35.98
CA HIS A 101 6.51 10.81 36.06
C HIS A 101 5.32 9.94 36.47
N LEU A 102 4.48 10.41 37.40
CA LEU A 102 3.23 9.75 37.77
C LEU A 102 2.28 9.64 36.55
N ALA A 103 2.17 10.68 35.73
CA ALA A 103 1.39 10.64 34.49
C ALA A 103 1.93 9.56 33.54
N GLY A 104 3.25 9.40 33.43
CA GLY A 104 3.89 8.34 32.65
C GLY A 104 3.47 6.93 33.07
N GLN A 105 3.29 6.66 34.37
CA GLN A 105 2.81 5.36 34.87
C GLN A 105 1.36 5.04 34.46
N MET A 106 0.59 6.07 34.09
CA MET A 106 -0.82 5.98 33.69
C MET A 106 -1.03 5.97 32.18
N MET A 107 0.06 5.97 31.41
CA MET A 107 0.05 6.03 29.94
C MET A 107 0.76 4.80 29.35
N HIS A 108 0.39 4.44 28.13
CA HIS A 108 1.26 3.61 27.29
C HIS A 108 2.35 4.50 26.68
N CYS A 109 3.61 4.22 27.02
CA CYS A 109 4.76 5.04 26.65
C CYS A 109 5.58 4.49 25.47
N SER A 110 5.22 3.31 24.95
CA SER A 110 5.86 2.72 23.76
C SER A 110 4.88 1.83 23.00
N VAL A 111 5.08 1.67 21.68
CA VAL A 111 4.29 0.77 20.82
C VAL A 111 4.33 -0.68 21.31
N TRP A 112 5.44 -1.11 21.90
CA TRP A 112 5.61 -2.47 22.46
C TRP A 112 5.06 -2.64 23.88
N SER A 113 4.52 -1.58 24.49
CA SER A 113 3.86 -1.65 25.81
C SER A 113 2.41 -2.14 25.75
N VAL A 114 1.93 -2.54 24.57
CA VAL A 114 0.64 -3.20 24.38
C VAL A 114 0.79 -4.69 24.76
N ASP A 115 0.41 -4.99 26.01
CA ASP A 115 0.22 -6.30 26.61
C ASP A 115 1.43 -7.27 26.69
N LEU A 116 2.30 -7.01 27.68
CA LEU A 116 2.98 -8.09 28.39
C LEU A 116 2.21 -8.39 29.70
N PRO A 117 1.85 -9.66 30.01
CA PRO A 117 1.30 -10.00 31.32
C PRO A 117 2.38 -9.77 32.39
N SER A 118 2.32 -8.61 33.04
CA SER A 118 3.27 -8.27 34.09
C SER A 118 3.04 -9.16 35.30
N SER A 119 4.10 -9.88 35.70
CA SER A 119 4.21 -10.76 36.86
C SER A 119 4.17 -10.00 38.20
N SER A 120 3.09 -9.27 38.47
CA SER A 120 2.82 -8.67 39.76
C SER A 120 1.38 -8.97 40.17
N LYS A 121 1.20 -9.70 41.27
CA LYS A 121 -0.09 -9.95 41.91
C LYS A 121 -0.76 -8.62 42.30
N GLY A 122 -1.52 -8.02 41.38
CA GLY A 122 -2.27 -6.78 41.58
C GLY A 122 -3.31 -6.61 40.47
N LYS A 123 -4.45 -5.97 40.77
CA LYS A 123 -5.52 -5.69 39.79
C LYS A 123 -4.96 -4.96 38.56
N PRO A 124 -5.42 -5.27 37.32
CA PRO A 124 -4.98 -4.56 36.13
C PRO A 124 -5.31 -3.07 36.27
N GLN A 125 -4.29 -2.23 36.21
CA GLN A 125 -4.42 -0.79 36.34
C GLN A 125 -4.68 -0.21 34.94
N TYR A 126 -5.80 0.48 34.75
CA TYR A 126 -6.15 1.09 33.46
C TYR A 126 -5.09 2.12 33.06
N ARG A 127 -4.67 2.10 31.79
CA ARG A 127 -3.71 3.03 31.18
C ARG A 127 -4.31 3.69 29.95
N VAL A 128 -4.00 4.97 29.74
CA VAL A 128 -4.39 5.73 28.55
C VAL A 128 -3.71 5.13 27.33
N SER A 129 -4.46 4.99 26.22
CA SER A 129 -3.96 4.37 24.99
C SER A 129 -2.77 5.11 24.41
N TYR A 130 -1.86 4.38 23.75
CA TYR A 130 -0.60 4.93 23.22
C TYR A 130 -0.81 6.13 22.28
N ALA A 131 -1.79 6.06 21.37
CA ALA A 131 -2.13 7.16 20.48
C ALA A 131 -2.55 8.43 21.25
N ARG A 132 -3.36 8.26 22.29
CA ARG A 132 -3.85 9.37 23.11
C ARG A 132 -2.76 9.93 24.02
N SER A 133 -1.87 9.08 24.55
CA SER A 133 -0.71 9.47 25.33
C SER A 133 0.23 10.39 24.54
N ILE A 134 0.48 10.11 23.26
CA ILE A 134 1.26 11.01 22.38
C ILE A 134 0.61 12.40 22.29
N GLU A 135 -0.71 12.47 22.07
CA GLU A 135 -1.42 13.75 21.95
C GLU A 135 -1.34 14.59 23.23
N LEU A 136 -1.54 13.96 24.40
CA LEU A 136 -1.48 14.63 25.70
C LEU A 136 -0.06 15.12 26.01
N VAL A 137 0.96 14.29 25.77
CA VAL A 137 2.37 14.66 25.98
C VAL A 137 2.78 15.80 25.05
N LEU A 138 2.39 15.77 23.77
CA LEU A 138 2.66 16.85 22.84
C LEU A 138 1.96 18.14 23.25
N ALA A 139 0.69 18.08 23.67
CA ALA A 139 -0.04 19.27 24.10
C ALA A 139 0.65 19.93 25.31
N ALA A 140 0.98 19.17 26.34
CA ALA A 140 1.66 19.67 27.54
C ALA A 140 3.09 20.15 27.24
N GLY A 141 3.87 19.37 26.49
CA GLY A 141 5.23 19.75 26.10
C GLY A 141 5.29 21.05 25.30
N ARG A 142 4.33 21.26 24.39
CA ARG A 142 4.19 22.51 23.62
C ARG A 142 3.78 23.69 24.48
N GLU A 143 2.87 23.48 25.43
CA GLU A 143 2.45 24.52 26.37
C GLU A 143 3.62 25.01 27.23
N TYR A 144 4.42 24.09 27.78
CA TYR A 144 5.62 24.43 28.54
C TYR A 144 6.70 25.10 27.68
N PHE A 145 6.92 24.59 26.46
CA PHE A 145 7.86 25.20 25.52
C PHE A 145 7.47 26.64 25.18
N ASN A 146 6.18 26.88 24.90
CA ASN A 146 5.67 28.20 24.54
C ASN A 146 5.68 29.19 25.72
N SER A 147 5.64 28.69 26.95
CA SER A 147 5.67 29.49 28.18
C SER A 147 7.09 29.82 28.64
N SER A 148 8.11 29.17 28.07
CA SER A 148 9.51 29.38 28.44
C SER A 148 10.07 30.69 27.87
N THR A 149 10.84 31.38 28.70
CA THR A 149 11.54 32.63 28.34
C THR A 149 12.99 32.44 27.92
N SER A 150 13.61 31.30 28.26
CA SER A 150 14.99 30.93 27.91
C SER A 150 15.21 29.42 28.04
N LEU A 151 16.32 28.89 27.50
CA LEU A 151 16.68 27.48 27.64
C LEU A 151 16.87 27.02 29.10
N THR A 152 17.25 27.96 29.96
CA THR A 152 17.47 27.77 31.40
C THR A 152 16.20 27.90 32.25
N ASP A 153 15.07 28.23 31.63
CA ASP A 153 13.77 28.29 32.30
C ASP A 153 13.34 26.90 32.78
N SER A 154 12.82 26.82 34.01
CA SER A 154 12.22 25.62 34.57
C SER A 154 11.16 24.98 33.65
N CYS A 155 10.40 25.79 32.90
CA CYS A 155 9.41 25.29 31.95
C CYS A 155 10.05 24.48 30.82
N MET A 156 11.28 24.80 30.42
CA MET A 156 11.97 24.06 29.37
C MET A 156 12.36 22.64 29.84
N GLU A 157 12.74 22.49 31.11
CA GLU A 157 13.00 21.17 31.70
C GLU A 157 11.70 20.36 31.81
N LEU A 158 10.60 20.98 32.22
CA LEU A 158 9.29 20.34 32.25
C LEU A 158 8.83 19.88 30.86
N ALA A 159 9.06 20.70 29.81
CA ALA A 159 8.78 20.32 28.43
C ALA A 159 9.60 19.08 28.00
N ARG A 160 10.89 19.02 28.34
CA ARG A 160 11.74 17.84 28.08
C ARG A 160 11.22 16.62 28.83
N CYS A 161 10.92 16.75 30.12
CA CYS A 161 10.40 15.65 30.93
C CYS A 161 9.10 15.09 30.36
N CYS A 162 8.15 15.94 29.93
CA CYS A 162 6.92 15.49 29.27
C CYS A 162 7.22 14.69 28.00
N LEU A 163 8.03 15.26 27.08
CA LEU A 163 8.31 14.65 25.77
C LEU A 163 9.10 13.34 25.89
N GLN A 164 9.99 13.23 26.87
CA GLN A 164 10.79 12.02 27.13
C GLN A 164 10.02 10.88 27.80
N LEU A 165 8.76 11.10 28.20
CA LEU A 165 7.91 10.00 28.68
C LEU A 165 7.64 8.96 27.58
N ILE A 166 7.66 9.35 26.31
CA ILE A 166 7.45 8.44 25.17
C ILE A 166 8.82 7.91 24.70
N GLU A 167 9.11 6.65 25.00
CA GLU A 167 10.46 6.06 24.86
C GLU A 167 10.86 5.85 23.39
N ASP A 168 9.91 5.53 22.53
CA ASP A 168 10.13 5.25 21.11
C ASP A 168 10.16 6.50 20.23
N SER A 169 9.92 7.70 20.81
CA SER A 169 10.13 9.00 20.17
C SER A 169 9.55 9.12 18.74
N PRO A 170 8.21 9.02 18.58
CA PRO A 170 7.58 9.16 17.27
C PRO A 170 7.91 10.51 16.63
N SER A 171 7.81 10.61 15.31
CA SER A 171 8.30 11.78 14.53
C SER A 171 7.86 13.14 15.10
N ALA A 172 6.60 13.26 15.52
CA ALA A 172 6.04 14.48 16.10
C ALA A 172 6.62 14.84 17.49
N VAL A 173 6.99 13.85 18.31
CA VAL A 173 7.65 14.06 19.61
C VAL A 173 9.13 14.40 19.39
N GLN A 174 9.78 13.70 18.45
CA GLN A 174 11.16 13.99 18.07
C GLN A 174 11.31 15.42 17.51
N GLU A 175 10.32 15.94 16.78
CA GLU A 175 10.26 17.35 16.33
C GLU A 175 10.40 18.37 17.45
N GLU A 176 9.64 18.18 18.52
CA GLU A 176 9.64 19.10 19.66
C GLU A 176 10.95 18.99 20.45
N LEU A 177 11.49 17.77 20.61
CA LEU A 177 12.80 17.55 21.21
C LEU A 177 13.95 18.15 20.39
N ASP A 178 13.88 18.06 19.05
CA ASP A 178 14.83 18.67 18.14
C ASP A 178 14.82 20.20 18.27
N LEU A 179 13.63 20.81 18.44
CA LEU A 179 13.47 22.25 18.64
C LEU A 179 14.11 22.72 19.96
N ILE A 180 13.95 21.95 21.04
CA ILE A 180 14.61 22.22 22.32
C ILE A 180 16.14 22.13 22.19
N ARG A 181 16.65 21.13 21.47
CA ARG A 181 18.09 21.00 21.19
C ARG A 181 18.61 22.15 20.34
N ALA A 182 17.84 22.58 19.34
CA ALA A 182 18.19 23.70 18.47
C ALA A 182 18.38 25.01 19.24
N LEU A 183 17.56 25.27 20.27
CA LEU A 183 17.72 26.44 21.14
C LEU A 183 19.08 26.45 21.85
N GLY A 184 19.60 25.29 22.27
CA GLY A 184 20.94 25.18 22.85
C GLY A 184 22.04 25.61 21.88
N TYR A 185 21.96 25.15 20.63
CA TYR A 185 22.90 25.56 19.59
C TYR A 185 22.75 27.06 19.24
N LEU A 186 21.54 27.60 19.18
CA LEU A 186 21.31 29.03 18.92
C LEU A 186 21.97 29.91 20.00
N GLU A 187 21.85 29.53 21.27
CA GLU A 187 22.49 30.22 22.39
C GLU A 187 24.03 30.10 22.34
N GLU A 188 24.57 28.91 21.99
CA GLU A 188 26.02 28.71 21.76
C GLU A 188 26.57 29.63 20.66
N PHE A 189 25.82 29.88 19.58
CA PHE A 189 26.20 30.80 18.51
C PHE A 189 25.90 32.27 18.79
N GLY A 190 25.40 32.60 19.99
CA GLY A 190 25.15 33.96 20.45
C GLY A 190 23.81 34.57 20.02
N VAL A 191 22.89 33.76 19.47
CA VAL A 191 21.55 34.21 19.07
C VAL A 191 20.58 34.07 20.24
N LYS A 192 20.24 35.19 20.87
CA LYS A 192 19.27 35.24 21.97
C LYS A 192 17.85 35.48 21.43
N ILE A 193 17.08 34.41 21.30
CA ILE A 193 15.71 34.43 20.77
C ILE A 193 14.76 33.69 21.71
N LEU A 194 13.51 34.13 21.82
CA LEU A 194 12.50 33.46 22.64
C LEU A 194 12.12 32.10 22.01
N PRO A 195 11.97 31.02 22.80
CA PRO A 195 11.53 29.71 22.31
C PRO A 195 10.30 29.78 21.40
N LEU A 196 9.27 30.54 21.80
CA LEU A 196 8.05 30.73 21.02
C LEU A 196 8.32 31.38 19.65
N GLN A 197 9.27 32.32 19.56
CA GLN A 197 9.63 32.96 18.29
C GLN A 197 10.32 31.99 17.34
N VAL A 198 11.16 31.09 17.86
CA VAL A 198 11.79 30.03 17.04
C VAL A 198 10.73 29.08 16.48
N ARG A 199 9.70 28.73 17.28
CA ARG A 199 8.60 27.87 16.84
C ARG A 199 7.75 28.51 15.73
N LEU A 200 7.46 29.81 15.87
CA LEU A 200 6.63 30.58 14.93
C LEU A 200 7.40 31.08 13.70
N CYS A 201 8.72 30.91 13.66
CA CYS A 201 9.56 31.33 12.55
C CYS A 201 9.29 30.49 11.30
N SER A 202 8.72 31.14 10.28
CA SER A 202 8.46 30.53 8.97
C SER A 202 9.74 30.36 8.15
N ASP A 203 10.64 31.35 8.17
CA ASP A 203 11.94 31.30 7.50
C ASP A 203 13.05 30.86 8.46
N ARG A 204 13.14 29.55 8.71
CA ARG A 204 14.13 28.99 9.64
C ARG A 204 15.58 29.15 9.18
N LEU A 205 15.80 29.47 7.89
CA LEU A 205 17.13 29.78 7.35
C LEU A 205 17.63 31.14 7.87
N SER A 206 16.73 32.08 8.22
CA SER A 206 17.11 33.38 8.77
C SER A 206 17.86 33.23 10.10
N LEU A 207 17.47 32.27 10.94
CA LEU A 207 18.13 31.99 12.22
C LEU A 207 19.59 31.54 12.04
N ILE A 208 19.86 30.80 10.96
CA ILE A 208 21.22 30.38 10.61
C ILE A 208 22.04 31.58 10.12
N LYS A 209 21.44 32.48 9.33
CA LYS A 209 22.09 33.73 8.91
C LYS A 209 22.45 34.59 10.11
N ASP A 210 21.54 34.70 11.08
CA ASP A 210 21.77 35.42 12.32
C ASP A 210 22.95 34.82 13.10
N CYS A 211 23.03 33.48 13.22
CA CYS A 211 24.19 32.80 13.83
C CYS A 211 25.51 33.16 13.13
N LEU A 212 25.54 33.21 11.80
CA LEU A 212 26.75 33.55 11.03
C LEU A 212 27.14 35.03 11.16
N ALA A 213 26.17 35.92 11.39
CA ALA A 213 26.39 37.35 11.56
C ALA A 213 26.90 37.73 12.96
N GLN A 214 26.55 36.97 14.01
CA GLN A 214 26.92 37.29 15.40
C GLN A 214 28.43 37.23 15.67
N MET A 215 29.13 36.23 15.12
CA MET A 215 30.59 36.12 15.28
C MET A 215 31.28 35.74 13.97
N SER A 216 32.37 36.44 13.67
CA SER A 216 33.17 36.23 12.46
C SER A 216 33.83 34.85 12.37
N THR A 217 33.91 34.07 13.45
CA THR A 217 34.49 32.72 13.44
C THR A 217 33.46 31.60 13.38
N ASN A 218 32.15 31.90 13.41
CA ASN A 218 31.10 30.87 13.48
C ASN A 218 31.07 29.97 12.25
N TYR A 219 31.46 30.47 11.06
CA TYR A 219 31.55 29.65 9.84
C TYR A 219 32.57 28.51 9.96
N LYS A 220 33.57 28.64 10.85
CA LYS A 220 34.57 27.57 11.10
C LYS A 220 34.01 26.39 11.88
N GLN A 221 32.88 26.57 12.56
CA GLN A 221 32.14 25.52 13.24
C GLN A 221 31.01 24.95 12.36
N SER A 222 31.30 24.78 11.06
CA SER A 222 30.32 24.37 10.04
C SER A 222 29.57 23.08 10.41
N ALA A 223 30.23 22.08 11.01
CA ALA A 223 29.57 20.85 11.45
C ALA A 223 28.46 21.09 12.51
N LYS A 224 28.70 21.95 13.49
CA LYS A 224 27.69 22.32 14.51
C LYS A 224 26.56 23.14 13.89
N LEU A 225 26.89 24.04 12.96
CA LEU A 225 25.94 24.94 12.31
C LEU A 225 25.01 24.18 11.34
N LEU A 226 25.55 23.18 10.63
CA LEU A 226 24.77 22.22 9.83
C LEU A 226 23.94 21.28 10.72
N GLY A 227 24.46 20.89 11.88
CA GLY A 227 23.71 20.16 12.90
C GLY A 227 22.49 20.96 13.38
N LEU A 228 22.67 22.25 13.68
CA LEU A 228 21.59 23.18 14.01
C LEU A 228 20.58 23.31 12.87
N ALA A 229 21.03 23.41 11.62
CA ALA A 229 20.16 23.46 10.45
C ALA A 229 19.26 22.22 10.32
N ASN A 230 19.82 21.04 10.61
CA ASN A 230 19.06 19.79 10.61
C ASN A 230 18.04 19.75 11.76
N LEU A 231 18.41 20.18 12.97
CA LEU A 231 17.51 20.22 14.13
C LEU A 231 16.36 21.23 13.94
N LEU A 232 16.65 22.39 13.34
CA LEU A 232 15.62 23.36 12.96
C LEU A 232 14.79 22.89 11.77
N ARG A 233 15.19 21.82 11.07
CA ARG A 233 14.54 21.28 9.88
C ARG A 233 14.36 22.34 8.80
N VAL A 234 15.40 23.16 8.62
CA VAL A 234 15.47 24.16 7.54
C VAL A 234 15.31 23.51 6.17
N ALA A 235 15.49 22.19 6.05
CA ALA A 235 15.36 21.41 4.83
C ALA A 235 13.95 20.94 4.45
N GLY A 236 12.93 21.03 5.32
CA GLY A 236 11.64 20.39 5.06
C GLY A 236 11.76 18.95 4.49
N LYS A 237 10.82 18.52 3.63
CA LYS A 237 10.98 17.33 2.76
C LYS A 237 11.79 17.63 1.48
N LEU A 238 12.30 18.85 1.33
CA LEU A 238 12.90 19.36 0.10
C LEU A 238 14.41 19.51 0.28
N TYR A 239 15.17 18.58 -0.29
CA TYR A 239 16.64 18.53 -0.25
C TYR A 239 17.39 19.85 -0.63
N GLY A 240 16.72 20.89 -1.12
CA GLY A 240 17.31 22.17 -1.54
C GLY A 240 17.79 23.07 -0.39
N GLU A 241 17.13 23.11 0.77
CA GLU A 241 17.40 24.16 1.77
C GLU A 241 18.58 23.83 2.72
N LYS A 242 18.92 22.55 2.94
CA LYS A 242 20.22 22.16 3.58
C LYS A 242 21.41 22.71 2.81
N ARG A 243 21.30 22.74 1.48
CA ARG A 243 22.34 23.22 0.57
C ARG A 243 22.43 24.75 0.58
N SER A 244 21.32 25.44 0.85
CA SER A 244 21.31 26.88 1.10
C SER A 244 22.12 27.26 2.35
N SER A 245 22.15 26.44 3.39
CA SER A 245 23.01 26.67 4.57
C SER A 245 24.51 26.58 4.26
N LEU A 246 24.90 25.66 3.36
CA LEU A 246 26.28 25.55 2.86
C LEU A 246 26.68 26.74 1.98
N ILE A 247 25.77 27.26 1.14
CA ILE A 247 26.02 28.48 0.36
C ILE A 247 26.35 29.66 1.28
N LEU A 248 25.58 29.85 2.36
CA LEU A 248 25.83 30.90 3.34
C LEU A 248 27.18 30.76 4.05
N LEU A 249 27.62 29.52 4.30
CA LEU A 249 28.96 29.24 4.85
C LEU A 249 30.07 29.62 3.87
N VAL A 250 29.88 29.35 2.57
CA VAL A 250 30.84 29.73 1.52
C VAL A 250 30.91 31.25 1.37
N GLU A 251 29.78 31.94 1.29
CA GLU A 251 29.72 33.41 1.20
C GLU A 251 30.45 34.07 2.39
N GLN A 252 30.24 33.54 3.59
CA GLN A 252 30.92 34.04 4.79
C GLN A 252 32.42 33.70 4.78
N ALA A 253 32.83 32.51 4.34
CA ALA A 253 34.25 32.17 4.21
C ALA A 253 34.96 33.05 3.16
N LEU A 254 34.28 33.37 2.05
CA LEU A 254 34.78 34.26 1.00
C LEU A 254 34.91 35.70 1.49
N SER A 255 33.96 36.21 2.29
CA SER A 255 34.04 37.56 2.85
C SER A 255 35.25 37.76 3.78
N PHE A 256 35.69 36.69 4.45
CA PHE A 256 36.91 36.65 5.28
C PHE A 256 38.17 36.15 4.54
N GLN A 257 38.11 35.94 3.22
CA GLN A 257 39.21 35.42 2.38
C GLN A 257 39.78 34.06 2.85
N ASP A 258 38.98 33.24 3.52
CA ASP A 258 39.34 31.86 3.89
C ASP A 258 39.03 30.91 2.73
N TYR A 259 39.87 30.98 1.69
CA TYR A 259 39.68 30.22 0.44
C TYR A 259 39.70 28.70 0.65
N LYS A 260 40.37 28.22 1.71
CA LYS A 260 40.46 26.79 2.01
C LYS A 260 39.14 26.26 2.59
N ALA A 261 38.52 27.00 3.50
CA ALA A 261 37.19 26.66 4.00
C ALA A 261 36.11 26.81 2.91
N ALA A 262 36.20 27.87 2.10
CA ALA A 262 35.29 28.09 0.97
C ALA A 262 35.40 26.96 -0.08
N SER A 263 36.62 26.51 -0.40
CA SER A 263 36.86 25.42 -1.35
C SER A 263 36.30 24.08 -0.87
N MET A 264 36.50 23.70 0.40
CA MET A 264 35.90 22.48 0.96
C MET A 264 34.38 22.47 0.83
N HIS A 265 33.70 23.56 1.19
CA HIS A 265 32.24 23.63 1.11
C HIS A 265 31.74 23.73 -0.34
N CYS A 266 32.49 24.36 -1.26
CA CYS A 266 32.19 24.32 -2.69
C CYS A 266 32.31 22.91 -3.26
N GLN A 267 33.36 22.16 -2.90
CA GLN A 267 33.51 20.75 -3.30
C GLN A 267 32.35 19.88 -2.81
N GLU A 268 31.90 20.06 -1.56
CA GLU A 268 30.73 19.37 -1.02
C GLU A 268 29.45 19.71 -1.81
N LEU A 269 29.26 21.00 -2.16
CA LEU A 269 28.14 21.44 -2.99
C LEU A 269 28.21 20.86 -4.42
N MET A 270 29.40 20.86 -5.03
CA MET A 270 29.66 20.31 -6.37
C MET A 270 29.41 18.81 -6.44
N ALA A 271 29.88 18.04 -5.45
CA ALA A 271 29.65 16.60 -5.35
C ALA A 271 28.15 16.25 -5.28
N THR A 272 27.31 17.15 -4.76
CA THR A 272 25.85 16.97 -4.73
C THR A 272 25.12 17.47 -5.99
N GLY A 273 25.81 18.11 -6.94
CA GLY A 273 25.23 18.62 -8.19
C GLY A 273 24.24 19.78 -8.02
N TYR A 274 24.40 20.62 -6.99
CA TYR A 274 23.41 21.67 -6.68
C TYR A 274 23.58 22.90 -7.57
N SER A 275 22.69 23.10 -8.54
CA SER A 275 22.83 24.17 -9.54
C SER A 275 22.91 25.59 -8.96
N LYS A 276 22.18 25.89 -7.88
CA LYS A 276 22.20 27.23 -7.25
C LYS A 276 23.55 27.61 -6.62
N SER A 277 24.49 26.68 -6.44
CA SER A 277 25.84 27.01 -5.95
C SER A 277 26.79 27.54 -7.03
N TRP A 278 26.34 27.71 -8.28
CA TRP A 278 27.14 28.25 -9.37
C TRP A 278 27.73 29.63 -9.04
N GLU A 279 26.97 30.48 -8.32
CA GLU A 279 27.37 31.85 -8.01
C GLU A 279 28.55 31.89 -7.04
N VAL A 280 28.49 31.08 -5.97
CA VAL A 280 29.60 30.96 -5.01
C VAL A 280 30.81 30.21 -5.58
N CYS A 281 30.60 29.19 -6.42
CA CYS A 281 31.68 28.50 -7.13
C CYS A 281 32.39 29.43 -8.12
N SER A 282 31.61 30.27 -8.82
CA SER A 282 32.12 31.33 -9.68
C SER A 282 32.95 32.34 -8.90
N GLN A 283 32.44 32.86 -7.78
CA GLN A 283 33.16 33.83 -6.95
C GLN A 283 34.50 33.28 -6.45
N LEU A 284 34.54 32.01 -6.01
CA LEU A 284 35.79 31.37 -5.61
C LEU A 284 36.73 31.10 -6.81
N GLY A 285 36.21 30.66 -7.96
CA GLY A 285 36.99 30.42 -9.18
C GLY A 285 37.61 31.69 -9.77
N GLN A 286 36.92 32.82 -9.64
CA GLN A 286 37.39 34.15 -10.05
C GLN A 286 38.42 34.76 -9.08
N SER A 287 38.50 34.25 -7.85
CA SER A 287 39.36 34.82 -6.80
C SER A 287 40.85 34.63 -7.14
N GLU A 288 41.53 35.72 -7.51
CA GLU A 288 42.97 35.71 -7.86
C GLU A 288 43.86 35.30 -6.68
N GLY A 289 43.39 35.48 -5.44
CA GLY A 289 44.08 35.07 -4.22
C GLY A 289 44.11 33.56 -3.96
N TYR A 290 43.30 32.77 -4.66
CA TYR A 290 43.32 31.31 -4.55
C TYR A 290 44.34 30.71 -5.55
N GLN A 291 45.39 30.09 -5.01
CA GLN A 291 46.55 29.65 -5.80
C GLN A 291 46.35 28.32 -6.53
N ASP A 292 45.33 27.55 -6.19
CA ASP A 292 45.05 26.25 -6.79
C ASP A 292 44.34 26.42 -8.14
N LEU A 293 45.12 26.48 -9.22
CA LEU A 293 44.61 26.68 -10.58
C LEU A 293 43.76 25.50 -11.08
N GLY A 294 44.06 24.27 -10.63
CA GLY A 294 43.29 23.08 -10.98
C GLY A 294 41.90 23.13 -10.35
N MET A 295 41.83 23.40 -9.04
CA MET A 295 40.55 23.53 -8.37
C MET A 295 39.73 24.73 -8.88
N ARG A 296 40.37 25.84 -9.25
CA ARG A 296 39.70 26.99 -9.88
C ARG A 296 39.11 26.63 -11.24
N GLN A 297 39.79 25.78 -12.00
CA GLN A 297 39.29 25.28 -13.29
C GLN A 297 38.04 24.42 -13.07
N GLU A 298 38.05 23.52 -12.09
CA GLU A 298 36.89 22.69 -11.75
C GLU A 298 35.70 23.50 -11.23
N LEU A 299 35.95 24.50 -10.37
CA LEU A 299 34.92 25.42 -9.88
C LEU A 299 34.30 26.25 -11.01
N MET A 300 35.12 26.71 -11.95
CA MET A 300 34.68 27.49 -13.11
C MET A 300 33.91 26.62 -14.11
N ALA A 301 34.35 25.37 -14.32
CA ALA A 301 33.61 24.39 -15.10
C ALA A 301 32.22 24.18 -14.50
N PHE A 302 32.13 23.89 -13.19
CA PHE A 302 30.84 23.75 -12.50
C PHE A 302 29.97 25.02 -12.55
N ALA A 303 30.56 26.20 -12.45
CA ALA A 303 29.80 27.45 -12.56
C ALA A 303 29.24 27.65 -13.98
N LEU A 304 30.05 27.42 -15.01
CA LEU A 304 29.62 27.47 -16.42
C LEU A 304 28.54 26.44 -16.72
N THR A 305 28.53 25.34 -15.95
CA THR A 305 27.54 24.29 -16.07
C THR A 305 26.31 24.53 -15.20
N HIS A 306 26.19 25.58 -14.40
CA HIS A 306 24.93 25.83 -13.69
C HIS A 306 24.48 27.31 -13.67
N CYS A 307 25.19 28.20 -14.39
CA CYS A 307 24.89 29.63 -14.51
C CYS A 307 23.74 30.02 -15.48
N PRO A 308 22.87 30.98 -15.11
CA PRO A 308 21.83 31.48 -16.01
C PRO A 308 22.44 32.11 -17.28
N PRO A 309 21.70 32.15 -18.41
CA PRO A 309 22.23 32.58 -19.71
C PRO A 309 22.91 33.96 -19.72
N CYS A 310 22.48 34.87 -18.84
CA CYS A 310 23.07 36.21 -18.70
C CYS A 310 24.49 36.23 -18.11
N ALA A 311 24.91 35.17 -17.42
CA ALA A 311 26.24 35.07 -16.80
C ALA A 311 27.24 34.25 -17.64
N ILE A 312 26.78 33.54 -18.68
CA ILE A 312 27.62 32.65 -19.50
C ILE A 312 28.77 33.41 -20.16
N GLU A 313 28.50 34.57 -20.79
CA GLU A 313 29.51 35.35 -21.49
C GLU A 313 30.63 35.82 -20.54
N ALA A 314 30.25 36.36 -19.38
CA ALA A 314 31.18 36.82 -18.36
C ALA A 314 32.03 35.67 -17.80
N LEU A 315 31.43 34.51 -17.51
CA LEU A 315 32.15 33.36 -16.98
C LEU A 315 33.02 32.67 -18.04
N LEU A 316 32.62 32.66 -19.31
CA LEU A 316 33.42 32.13 -20.41
C LEU A 316 34.67 32.97 -20.64
N ALA A 317 34.55 34.30 -20.51
CA ALA A 317 35.71 35.19 -20.59
C ALA A 317 36.72 34.91 -19.47
N VAL A 318 36.26 34.70 -18.23
CA VAL A 318 37.13 34.37 -17.10
C VAL A 318 37.73 32.96 -17.25
N SER A 319 36.92 31.98 -17.66
CA SER A 319 37.38 30.60 -17.91
C SER A 319 38.43 30.54 -19.03
N SER A 320 38.21 31.28 -20.13
CA SER A 320 39.18 31.42 -21.22
C SER A 320 40.49 32.04 -20.71
N SER A 321 40.42 33.06 -19.85
CA SER A 321 41.60 33.66 -19.23
C SER A 321 42.37 32.67 -18.34
N LEU A 322 41.65 31.92 -17.51
CA LEU A 322 42.22 30.88 -16.64
C LEU A 322 42.86 29.74 -17.45
N GLN A 323 42.19 29.26 -18.49
CA GLN A 323 42.68 28.22 -19.38
C GLN A 323 43.91 28.68 -20.18
N THR A 324 43.91 29.95 -20.59
CA THR A 324 45.06 30.61 -21.20
C THR A 324 46.25 30.64 -20.22
N GLN A 325 46.02 30.96 -18.95
CA GLN A 325 47.06 30.95 -17.90
C GLN A 325 47.64 29.54 -17.66
N ILE A 326 46.79 28.51 -17.64
CA ILE A 326 47.20 27.09 -17.49
C ILE A 326 48.00 26.62 -18.72
N LEU A 327 47.53 26.94 -19.93
CA LEU A 327 48.20 26.59 -21.19
C LEU A 327 49.56 27.30 -21.32
N TYR A 328 49.66 28.58 -20.95
CA TYR A 328 50.94 29.29 -20.93
C TYR A 328 51.91 28.71 -19.91
N GLN A 329 51.46 28.28 -18.72
CA GLN A 329 52.31 27.56 -17.77
C GLN A 329 52.81 26.23 -18.34
N THR A 330 51.93 25.49 -19.03
CA THR A 330 52.24 24.18 -19.61
C THR A 330 53.22 24.29 -20.80
N VAL A 331 53.00 25.27 -21.68
CA VAL A 331 53.90 25.56 -22.82
C VAL A 331 55.25 26.08 -22.34
N ASN A 332 55.30 26.97 -21.34
CA ASN A 332 56.56 27.45 -20.76
C ASN A 332 57.34 26.32 -20.05
N TYR A 333 56.66 25.33 -19.47
CA TYR A 333 57.29 24.14 -18.91
C TYR A 333 57.90 23.23 -19.99
N GLN A 334 57.35 23.21 -21.22
CA GLN A 334 57.83 22.37 -22.33
C GLN A 334 58.94 23.00 -23.17
N PHE A 335 59.06 24.34 -23.20
CA PHE A 335 60.07 25.06 -23.99
C PHE A 335 61.40 25.34 -23.27
N LEU A 336 61.49 25.11 -21.97
CA LEU A 336 62.73 25.19 -21.21
C LEU A 336 63.24 23.78 -20.93
N PRO A 337 64.26 23.28 -21.66
CA PRO A 337 65.06 22.19 -21.15
C PRO A 337 65.73 22.71 -19.88
N SER A 338 65.55 21.99 -18.77
CA SER A 338 66.52 22.03 -17.68
C SER A 338 67.84 21.49 -18.22
N GLU A 339 68.64 22.36 -18.85
CA GLU A 339 70.09 22.15 -18.89
C GLU A 339 70.57 22.32 -17.44
N GLY A 340 71.18 21.26 -16.93
CA GLY A 340 71.51 21.13 -15.51
C GLY A 340 72.43 22.24 -15.00
N GLY A 341 72.08 22.73 -13.81
CA GLY A 341 72.99 23.15 -12.75
C GLY A 341 74.04 24.22 -13.06
N GLU A 342 73.79 25.45 -12.58
CA GLU A 342 74.72 26.13 -11.67
C GLU A 342 74.03 27.33 -10.99
N ASN A 343 74.31 27.49 -9.70
CA ASN A 343 73.75 28.51 -8.82
C ASN A 343 74.08 29.93 -9.30
N SER A 344 73.10 30.83 -9.30
CA SER A 344 73.33 32.27 -9.11
C SER A 344 72.09 32.92 -8.51
N SER A 345 72.14 33.12 -7.19
CA SER A 345 71.35 34.12 -6.47
C SER A 345 71.45 35.49 -7.15
N ILE A 346 70.34 36.22 -7.30
CA ILE A 346 70.24 37.64 -6.92
C ILE A 346 68.77 38.00 -6.66
N SER A 347 68.61 38.57 -5.49
CA SER A 347 67.47 39.18 -4.82
C SER A 347 66.93 40.45 -5.48
N GLY A 348 65.59 40.58 -5.45
CA GLY A 348 64.82 41.78 -5.08
C GLY A 348 64.89 43.03 -5.98
N VAL A 349 63.73 43.47 -6.49
CA VAL A 349 63.24 44.87 -6.42
C VAL A 349 61.70 44.86 -6.46
N SER A 350 61.16 45.80 -5.69
CA SER A 350 59.81 46.12 -5.25
C SER A 350 58.72 46.40 -6.28
N SER A 351 57.49 46.29 -5.76
CA SER A 351 56.23 46.95 -6.17
C SER A 351 56.37 48.18 -7.08
N GLY A 352 55.68 48.14 -8.22
CA GLY A 352 55.37 49.29 -9.05
C GLY A 352 55.40 48.97 -10.54
N GLN A 353 54.21 49.04 -11.18
CA GLN A 353 53.98 49.09 -12.64
C GLN A 353 54.03 47.74 -13.41
N SER A 354 52.95 46.95 -13.31
CA SER A 354 52.68 45.74 -14.09
C SER A 354 52.01 45.98 -15.46
N ALA A 355 51.81 47.25 -15.86
CA ALA A 355 51.34 47.58 -17.21
C ALA A 355 52.46 47.44 -18.27
N ASP A 356 53.71 47.66 -17.88
CA ASP A 356 54.85 47.59 -18.81
C ASP A 356 55.33 46.16 -19.08
N LEU A 357 55.04 45.19 -18.19
CA LEU A 357 55.42 43.79 -18.41
C LEU A 357 54.56 43.12 -19.50
N LEU A 358 53.27 43.46 -19.58
CA LEU A 358 52.38 43.00 -20.65
C LEU A 358 52.69 43.72 -21.98
N TYR A 359 52.99 45.02 -21.99
CA TYR A 359 53.39 45.71 -23.22
C TYR A 359 54.78 45.24 -23.73
N TRP A 360 55.73 45.01 -22.82
CA TRP A 360 57.08 44.53 -23.17
C TRP A 360 57.07 43.07 -23.65
N THR A 361 56.29 42.18 -23.04
CA THR A 361 56.12 40.81 -23.54
C THR A 361 55.35 40.79 -24.86
N THR A 362 54.28 41.58 -25.01
CA THR A 362 53.51 41.64 -26.27
C THR A 362 54.32 42.22 -27.43
N SER A 363 55.16 43.25 -27.17
CA SER A 363 55.99 43.88 -28.20
C SER A 363 57.19 43.01 -28.62
N LYS A 364 57.75 42.19 -27.71
CA LYS A 364 58.80 41.22 -28.03
C LYS A 364 58.26 39.98 -28.74
N THR A 365 57.06 39.52 -28.36
CA THR A 365 56.36 38.42 -29.06
C THR A 365 55.87 38.85 -30.45
N MET A 366 55.43 40.09 -30.64
CA MET A 366 55.11 40.65 -31.97
C MET A 366 56.36 40.83 -32.85
N LYS A 367 57.53 41.10 -32.27
CA LYS A 367 58.83 41.08 -32.99
C LYS A 367 59.27 39.66 -33.39
N VAL A 368 58.93 38.64 -32.61
CA VAL A 368 59.18 37.23 -32.95
C VAL A 368 58.20 36.76 -34.05
N LEU A 369 56.95 37.21 -34.00
CA LEU A 369 55.93 36.90 -35.00
C LEU A 369 56.13 37.64 -36.33
N SER A 370 56.74 38.83 -36.36
CA SER A 370 57.04 39.55 -37.62
C SER A 370 58.27 38.99 -38.37
N ASN A 371 59.11 38.20 -37.72
CA ASN A 371 60.20 37.46 -38.35
C ASN A 371 59.74 36.10 -38.95
N THR A 372 58.43 35.87 -39.05
CA THR A 372 57.83 34.58 -39.47
C THR A 372 58.33 34.07 -40.82
N THR A 373 58.73 34.92 -41.77
CA THR A 373 59.27 34.45 -43.06
C THR A 373 60.54 33.59 -42.96
N LEU A 374 61.34 33.75 -41.90
CA LEU A 374 62.54 32.92 -41.67
C LEU A 374 62.21 31.61 -40.95
N THR A 375 61.22 31.62 -40.06
CA THR A 375 60.77 30.41 -39.35
C THR A 375 59.85 29.53 -40.21
N THR A 376 59.00 30.06 -41.10
CA THR A 376 58.28 29.21 -42.07
C THR A 376 59.24 28.54 -43.05
N LYS A 377 60.35 29.22 -43.42
CA LYS A 377 61.40 28.64 -44.28
C LYS A 377 62.23 27.57 -43.56
N ALA A 378 62.52 27.76 -42.27
CA ALA A 378 63.17 26.75 -41.44
C ALA A 378 62.25 25.54 -41.15
N MET A 379 60.94 25.78 -40.98
CA MET A 379 59.94 24.72 -40.78
C MET A 379 59.71 23.92 -42.07
N LEU A 380 59.65 24.56 -43.24
CA LEU A 380 59.59 23.89 -44.55
C LEU A 380 60.89 23.15 -44.91
N GLN A 381 62.06 23.64 -44.49
CA GLN A 381 63.32 22.90 -44.60
C GLN A 381 63.38 21.68 -43.65
N ALA A 382 62.75 21.74 -42.48
CA ALA A 382 62.64 20.60 -41.58
C ALA A 382 61.63 19.54 -42.07
N VAL A 383 60.52 19.95 -42.70
CA VAL A 383 59.50 19.05 -43.28
C VAL A 383 59.98 18.36 -44.57
N SER A 384 60.95 18.95 -45.27
CA SER A 384 61.61 18.34 -46.45
C SER A 384 62.78 17.42 -46.11
N ASP A 385 63.22 17.37 -44.85
CA ASP A 385 64.25 16.43 -44.38
C ASP A 385 63.63 15.04 -44.12
N GLY A 386 64.06 14.05 -44.91
CA GLY A 386 63.61 12.67 -44.78
C GLY A 386 63.92 12.03 -43.41
N GLN A 387 64.89 12.56 -42.65
CA GLN A 387 65.15 12.10 -41.27
C GLN A 387 64.10 12.57 -40.27
N TRP A 388 63.44 13.70 -40.52
CA TRP A 388 62.34 14.19 -39.69
C TRP A 388 61.13 13.26 -39.79
N TRP A 389 60.74 12.88 -41.01
CA TRP A 389 59.69 11.86 -41.21
C TRP A 389 60.10 10.49 -40.65
N LYS A 390 61.38 10.12 -40.74
CA LYS A 390 61.87 8.86 -40.16
C LYS A 390 61.78 8.82 -38.62
N ARG A 391 62.00 9.96 -37.94
CA ARG A 391 61.84 10.10 -36.48
C ARG A 391 60.37 10.22 -36.06
N SER A 392 59.55 10.93 -36.82
CA SER A 392 58.10 11.07 -36.57
C SER A 392 57.32 9.77 -36.83
N LEU A 393 57.73 8.97 -37.83
CA LEU A 393 57.15 7.65 -38.11
C LEU A 393 57.50 6.59 -37.05
N THR A 394 58.60 6.74 -36.31
CA THR A 394 58.91 5.87 -35.15
C THR A 394 57.95 6.07 -33.97
N TYR A 395 57.26 7.20 -33.88
CA TYR A 395 56.25 7.48 -32.85
C TYR A 395 54.81 7.09 -33.28
N LEU A 396 54.61 6.69 -34.54
CA LEU A 396 53.28 6.36 -35.10
C LEU A 396 53.10 4.87 -35.43
N ARG A 397 54.01 3.98 -34.98
CA ARG A 397 53.80 2.53 -35.07
C ARG A 397 53.04 2.03 -33.82
N PRO A 398 51.94 1.28 -33.96
CA PRO A 398 51.43 0.50 -32.84
C PRO A 398 52.42 -0.64 -32.57
N LEU A 399 53.02 -0.66 -31.38
CA LEU A 399 53.78 -1.82 -30.91
C LEU A 399 52.83 -3.03 -30.85
N HIS A 400 53.13 -4.06 -31.64
CA HIS A 400 52.52 -5.38 -31.48
C HIS A 400 52.85 -5.92 -30.08
N GLY A 401 51.86 -6.57 -29.46
CA GLY A 401 51.85 -6.91 -28.05
C GLY A 401 52.98 -7.83 -27.58
N GLN A 402 53.32 -7.67 -26.31
CA GLN A 402 54.01 -8.66 -25.51
C GLN A 402 53.31 -8.71 -24.14
N GLU A 403 52.71 -9.86 -23.85
CA GLU A 403 52.03 -10.22 -22.61
C GLU A 403 52.96 -10.09 -21.41
N PHE A 404 52.46 -9.59 -20.27
CA PHE A 404 52.80 -10.09 -18.93
C PHE A 404 51.67 -9.74 -17.96
N GLY A 405 51.10 -10.79 -17.36
CA GLY A 405 50.06 -10.69 -16.34
C GLY A 405 50.60 -10.52 -14.92
N ASP A 406 49.62 -10.53 -14.01
CA ASP A 406 49.69 -10.64 -12.56
C ASP A 406 50.31 -9.49 -11.76
N VAL A 407 49.47 -8.72 -11.05
CA VAL A 407 49.37 -8.74 -9.57
C VAL A 407 47.95 -8.28 -9.13
N LEU A 408 47.11 -9.24 -8.71
CA LEU A 408 46.24 -9.30 -7.50
C LEU A 408 45.99 -7.96 -6.75
N LYS A 409 44.80 -7.56 -6.24
CA LYS A 409 43.70 -8.28 -5.56
C LYS A 409 42.64 -7.25 -5.08
N SER A 410 41.37 -7.69 -4.98
CA SER A 410 40.26 -7.23 -4.11
C SER A 410 39.78 -5.76 -4.20
N GLY A 411 38.49 -5.43 -4.26
CA GLY A 411 37.28 -6.23 -4.04
C GLY A 411 36.02 -5.48 -4.49
N SER A 412 34.91 -6.19 -4.46
CA SER A 412 33.56 -5.71 -4.75
C SER A 412 33.12 -4.61 -3.78
N GLY A 413 32.73 -3.45 -4.31
CA GLY A 413 32.12 -2.36 -3.57
C GLY A 413 32.02 -1.09 -4.41
N GLU A 414 30.86 -0.89 -5.02
CA GLU A 414 30.20 0.37 -5.39
C GLU A 414 31.06 1.63 -5.69
N ASN A 415 31.10 2.00 -6.98
CA ASN A 415 31.13 3.37 -7.55
C ASN A 415 31.86 4.48 -6.76
N ALA A 416 33.18 4.50 -6.79
CA ALA A 416 34.00 5.51 -6.09
C ALA A 416 34.84 6.44 -6.98
N THR A 417 34.76 6.43 -8.31
CA THR A 417 35.67 7.25 -9.14
C THR A 417 35.03 7.85 -10.41
N VAL A 418 34.79 9.17 -10.34
CA VAL A 418 34.87 10.17 -11.44
C VAL A 418 33.89 10.02 -12.63
N GLU A 419 32.60 9.80 -12.34
CA GLU A 419 31.53 10.15 -13.28
C GLU A 419 30.74 11.32 -12.69
N LYS A 420 30.87 12.52 -13.30
CA LYS A 420 30.04 13.74 -13.16
C LYS A 420 30.81 15.06 -13.01
N GLN A 421 31.50 15.46 -14.08
CA GLN A 421 31.50 16.87 -14.49
C GLN A 421 30.85 16.92 -15.87
N GLY A 422 29.69 17.56 -15.97
CA GLY A 422 28.91 17.65 -17.20
C GLY A 422 28.46 19.07 -17.48
N CYS A 423 28.16 19.35 -18.75
CA CYS A 423 27.81 20.65 -19.33
C CYS A 423 26.54 21.28 -18.70
N HIS A 424 26.30 22.57 -18.94
CA HIS A 424 25.15 23.30 -18.38
C HIS A 424 23.79 22.63 -18.63
N PRO A 425 22.80 22.57 -17.69
CA PRO A 425 21.47 22.02 -17.92
C PRO A 425 20.75 22.55 -19.16
N PHE A 426 21.15 23.73 -19.62
CA PHE A 426 20.71 24.32 -20.88
C PHE A 426 21.07 23.45 -22.10
N TYR A 427 22.21 22.75 -22.06
CA TYR A 427 22.72 21.87 -23.13
C TYR A 427 22.37 20.39 -22.92
N GLU A 428 21.71 20.02 -21.81
CA GLU A 428 21.24 18.65 -21.55
C GLU A 428 20.21 18.18 -22.60
N SER A 429 19.55 19.13 -23.28
CA SER A 429 18.66 18.86 -24.41
C SER A 429 19.34 18.83 -25.78
N LEU A 430 20.64 19.15 -25.85
CA LEU A 430 21.39 19.37 -27.09
C LEU A 430 22.52 18.35 -27.32
N ILE A 431 22.91 17.60 -26.29
CA ILE A 431 24.03 16.64 -26.35
C ILE A 431 23.60 15.33 -25.67
N ASP A 432 23.60 14.24 -26.44
CA ASP A 432 23.08 12.92 -26.04
C ASP A 432 23.90 12.20 -24.95
N ASP A 433 25.08 12.70 -24.56
CA ASP A 433 25.90 12.17 -23.46
C ASP A 433 26.74 13.29 -22.79
N PRO A 434 26.40 13.74 -21.57
CA PRO A 434 26.98 14.95 -20.98
C PRO A 434 28.26 14.70 -20.16
N TYR A 435 28.83 13.49 -20.16
CA TYR A 435 30.05 13.17 -19.41
C TYR A 435 31.24 12.88 -20.35
N ILE A 436 32.40 13.50 -20.07
CA ILE A 436 33.62 13.28 -20.85
C ILE A 436 34.25 11.95 -20.45
N ALA A 437 34.17 10.96 -21.34
CA ALA A 437 34.98 9.74 -21.25
C ALA A 437 36.47 10.07 -21.44
N GLU A 438 37.32 9.50 -20.59
CA GLU A 438 38.78 9.59 -20.71
C GLU A 438 39.24 9.14 -22.09
N ASN A 439 39.77 10.07 -22.88
CA ASN A 439 40.62 9.75 -24.02
C ASN A 439 42.07 10.07 -23.66
N ASN A 440 42.77 9.03 -23.23
CA ASN A 440 44.18 8.73 -23.44
C ASN A 440 45.16 9.91 -23.51
N SER A 441 45.87 10.07 -22.39
CA SER A 441 47.29 10.37 -22.25
C SER A 441 48.16 10.37 -23.53
N LEU A 442 48.17 11.49 -24.25
CA LEU A 442 49.35 12.32 -24.57
C LEU A 442 48.83 13.44 -25.48
N GLU A 443 48.61 14.65 -24.94
CA GLU A 443 48.29 15.80 -25.79
C GLU A 443 49.43 16.00 -26.81
N SER A 444 49.13 15.75 -28.08
CA SER A 444 50.03 16.04 -29.18
C SER A 444 50.33 17.54 -29.16
N PHE A 445 51.60 17.91 -29.19
CA PHE A 445 52.07 19.30 -29.26
C PHE A 445 51.35 20.12 -30.35
N ALA A 446 50.89 19.47 -31.42
CA ALA A 446 50.08 20.09 -32.48
C ALA A 446 48.67 20.51 -32.02
N GLU A 447 48.04 19.77 -31.10
CA GLU A 447 46.73 20.09 -30.54
C GLU A 447 46.82 21.26 -29.55
N VAL A 448 47.87 21.30 -28.73
CA VAL A 448 48.15 22.41 -27.81
C VAL A 448 48.41 23.72 -28.58
N LEU A 449 49.13 23.67 -29.70
CA LEU A 449 49.37 24.82 -30.58
C LEU A 449 48.10 25.29 -31.32
N LEU A 450 47.23 24.38 -31.74
CA LEU A 450 45.96 24.71 -32.39
C LEU A 450 44.97 25.36 -31.42
N ARG A 451 44.87 24.85 -30.18
CA ARG A 451 43.99 25.40 -29.15
C ARG A 451 44.46 26.78 -28.68
N THR A 452 45.77 26.97 -28.49
CA THR A 452 46.34 28.28 -28.14
C THR A 452 46.15 29.30 -29.26
N GLY A 453 46.28 28.91 -30.53
CA GLY A 453 46.00 29.77 -31.68
C GLY A 453 44.52 30.20 -31.79
N LYS A 454 43.59 29.26 -31.60
CA LYS A 454 42.14 29.53 -31.59
C LYS A 454 41.70 30.42 -30.42
N LEU A 455 42.27 30.22 -29.23
CA LEU A 455 41.98 31.05 -28.05
C LEU A 455 42.52 32.48 -28.18
N ALA A 456 43.66 32.66 -28.84
CA ALA A 456 44.19 33.99 -29.17
C ALA A 456 43.32 34.74 -30.20
N GLU A 457 42.78 34.02 -31.19
CA GLU A 457 41.83 34.55 -32.18
C GLU A 457 40.54 35.05 -31.51
N THR A 458 40.01 34.29 -30.54
CA THR A 458 38.80 34.70 -29.78
C THR A 458 39.05 35.90 -28.86
N LYS A 459 40.26 36.04 -28.29
CA LYS A 459 40.61 37.16 -27.41
C LYS A 459 40.88 38.47 -28.16
N SER A 460 41.12 38.40 -29.47
CA SER A 460 41.34 39.55 -30.35
C SER A 460 40.08 39.99 -31.13
N GLU A 461 38.90 39.44 -30.81
CA GLU A 461 37.64 39.65 -31.54
C GLU A 461 37.76 39.38 -33.05
N GLY A 462 38.66 38.46 -33.45
CA GLY A 462 38.88 38.11 -34.85
C GLY A 462 39.74 39.09 -35.66
N LYS A 463 40.53 39.96 -35.02
CA LYS A 463 41.42 40.91 -35.73
C LYS A 463 42.73 40.32 -36.24
N ASP A 464 43.23 39.24 -35.62
CA ASP A 464 44.41 38.50 -36.08
C ASP A 464 44.01 37.07 -36.50
N LEU A 465 43.65 36.90 -37.78
CA LEU A 465 43.30 35.60 -38.39
C LEU A 465 44.58 34.83 -38.77
N LEU A 466 44.77 33.64 -38.20
CA LEU A 466 45.70 32.64 -38.75
C LEU A 466 45.06 32.02 -40.01
N PRO A 467 45.74 32.01 -41.19
CA PRO A 467 45.14 31.54 -42.43
C PRO A 467 44.92 30.01 -42.40
N THR A 468 43.65 29.62 -42.42
CA THR A 468 43.12 28.26 -42.25
C THR A 468 43.31 27.34 -43.47
N THR A 469 43.94 27.84 -44.53
CA THR A 469 44.04 27.18 -45.84
C THR A 469 45.07 26.05 -45.91
N GLU A 470 46.16 26.11 -45.13
CA GLU A 470 47.23 25.08 -45.20
C GLU A 470 46.94 23.83 -44.36
N VAL A 471 46.04 23.91 -43.38
CA VAL A 471 45.66 22.77 -42.51
C VAL A 471 44.57 21.90 -43.17
N CYS A 472 43.68 22.49 -43.98
CA CYS A 472 42.65 21.73 -44.72
C CYS A 472 43.23 20.87 -45.86
N THR A 473 44.34 21.28 -46.47
CA THR A 473 45.00 20.52 -47.54
C THR A 473 45.58 19.19 -47.07
N LEU A 474 45.96 19.06 -45.80
CA LEU A 474 46.39 17.79 -45.20
C LEU A 474 45.22 16.83 -44.93
N ASN A 475 44.03 17.36 -44.60
CA ASN A 475 42.84 16.56 -44.31
C ASN A 475 42.24 15.88 -45.56
N VAL A 476 42.24 16.56 -46.71
CA VAL A 476 41.67 16.03 -47.97
C VAL A 476 42.54 14.92 -48.57
N VAL A 477 43.85 14.96 -48.37
CA VAL A 477 44.78 13.91 -48.82
C VAL A 477 44.61 12.61 -48.03
N CYS A 478 44.25 12.70 -46.73
CA CYS A 478 43.97 11.53 -45.90
C CYS A 478 42.67 10.78 -46.27
N LEU A 479 41.64 11.49 -46.75
CA LEU A 479 40.36 10.90 -47.13
C LEU A 479 40.39 10.13 -48.47
N LEU A 480 41.29 10.49 -49.39
CA LEU A 480 41.42 9.86 -50.71
C LEU A 480 42.07 8.46 -50.68
N ILE A 481 42.67 8.04 -49.55
CA ILE A 481 43.52 6.82 -49.47
C ILE A 481 42.78 5.63 -48.80
N LEU A 482 41.64 5.83 -48.16
CA LEU A 482 40.97 4.78 -47.38
C LEU A 482 39.88 4.05 -48.18
N SER A 483 40.15 2.81 -48.57
CA SER A 483 39.19 1.82 -49.09
C SER A 483 38.11 1.39 -48.08
N TYR A 484 38.02 2.06 -46.92
CA TYR A 484 37.15 1.72 -45.79
C TYR A 484 36.01 2.74 -45.55
N ALA A 485 35.81 3.72 -46.44
CA ALA A 485 34.87 4.83 -46.24
C ALA A 485 33.41 4.39 -45.99
N ASN A 486 32.94 3.29 -46.61
CA ASN A 486 31.57 2.79 -46.39
C ASN A 486 31.35 2.36 -44.92
N LYS A 487 32.33 1.67 -44.31
CA LYS A 487 32.28 1.29 -42.88
C LYS A 487 32.38 2.50 -41.96
N CYS A 488 32.94 3.62 -42.42
CA CYS A 488 33.02 4.86 -41.64
C CYS A 488 31.66 5.58 -41.63
N PHE A 489 30.97 5.69 -42.75
CA PHE A 489 29.63 6.32 -42.81
C PHE A 489 28.54 5.49 -42.14
N GLU A 490 28.70 4.16 -42.06
CA GLU A 490 27.80 3.27 -41.30
C GLU A 490 28.02 3.36 -39.78
N LYS A 491 29.24 3.69 -39.33
CA LYS A 491 29.60 3.77 -37.90
C LYS A 491 29.50 5.18 -37.30
N GLN A 492 29.36 6.22 -38.12
CA GLN A 492 29.21 7.61 -37.67
C GLN A 492 27.74 7.98 -37.44
N LEU A 493 27.48 8.80 -36.42
CA LEU A 493 26.17 9.44 -36.19
C LEU A 493 25.78 10.30 -37.42
N HIS A 494 24.58 10.05 -37.95
CA HIS A 494 24.08 10.69 -39.17
C HIS A 494 23.68 12.16 -38.95
N SER A 495 24.66 13.04 -38.83
CA SER A 495 24.46 14.50 -38.91
C SER A 495 24.15 14.95 -40.35
N ALA A 496 23.50 16.11 -40.51
CA ALA A 496 23.24 16.75 -41.81
C ALA A 496 24.50 16.80 -42.70
N LEU A 497 25.63 17.18 -42.10
CA LEU A 497 26.93 17.27 -42.76
C LEU A 497 27.45 15.90 -43.17
N SER A 498 27.32 14.87 -42.32
CA SER A 498 27.74 13.51 -42.67
C SER A 498 26.91 12.89 -43.81
N LEU A 499 25.60 13.13 -43.84
CA LEU A 499 24.70 12.66 -44.90
C LEU A 499 24.96 13.39 -46.22
N GLN A 500 25.21 14.71 -46.15
CA GLN A 500 25.63 15.50 -47.31
C GLN A 500 27.00 15.06 -47.83
N LEU A 501 27.95 14.76 -46.94
CA LEU A 501 29.29 14.31 -47.30
C LEU A 501 29.28 12.90 -47.89
N ALA A 502 28.44 12.00 -47.37
CA ALA A 502 28.18 10.69 -47.96
C ALA A 502 27.55 10.81 -49.35
N SER A 503 26.52 11.65 -49.48
CA SER A 503 25.85 11.91 -50.78
C SER A 503 26.83 12.51 -51.80
N TYR A 504 27.71 13.43 -51.37
CA TYR A 504 28.78 13.99 -52.18
C TYR A 504 29.81 12.92 -52.60
N TYR A 505 30.25 12.08 -51.66
CA TYR A 505 31.19 11.00 -51.90
C TYR A 505 30.65 10.00 -52.94
N TYR A 506 29.43 9.48 -52.76
CA TYR A 506 28.83 8.55 -53.71
C TYR A 506 28.55 9.22 -55.06
N SER A 507 28.11 10.49 -55.09
CA SER A 507 27.95 11.25 -56.33
C SER A 507 29.28 11.40 -57.08
N LEU A 508 30.37 11.67 -56.37
CA LEU A 508 31.71 11.83 -56.94
C LEU A 508 32.28 10.50 -57.46
N GLN A 509 32.01 9.38 -56.79
CA GLN A 509 32.38 8.03 -57.26
C GLN A 509 31.59 7.61 -58.51
N ILE A 510 30.27 7.86 -58.53
CA ILE A 510 29.43 7.61 -59.69
C ILE A 510 29.93 8.47 -60.87
N TYR A 511 30.19 9.76 -60.65
CA TYR A 511 30.73 10.64 -61.68
C TYR A 511 32.09 10.17 -62.22
N ALA A 512 33.01 9.76 -61.34
CA ALA A 512 34.34 9.28 -61.73
C ALA A 512 34.29 7.97 -62.55
N ARG A 513 33.31 7.09 -62.29
CA ARG A 513 33.15 5.81 -63.00
C ARG A 513 32.34 5.92 -64.30
N LEU A 514 31.47 6.93 -64.41
CA LEU A 514 30.66 7.21 -65.61
C LEU A 514 31.39 8.02 -66.70
N ALA A 515 32.67 8.34 -66.50
CA ALA A 515 33.49 9.06 -67.48
C ALA A 515 33.76 8.17 -68.72
N PRO A 516 32.85 8.17 -69.72
CA PRO A 516 33.06 9.06 -70.85
C PRO A 516 31.78 9.68 -71.46
N CYS A 517 30.78 10.11 -70.66
CA CYS A 517 29.57 10.78 -71.20
C CYS A 517 29.64 12.31 -71.25
N PHE A 518 30.44 12.96 -70.39
CA PHE A 518 30.54 14.42 -70.31
C PHE A 518 31.71 14.94 -71.18
N LYS A 519 31.61 14.71 -72.49
CA LYS A 519 32.59 15.21 -73.47
C LYS A 519 32.27 16.65 -73.85
N ASP A 520 32.50 17.59 -72.94
CA ASP A 520 33.07 18.88 -73.34
C ASP A 520 33.50 19.72 -72.14
N LYS A 521 34.77 20.12 -72.17
CA LYS A 521 35.53 20.86 -71.15
C LYS A 521 35.96 20.03 -69.95
N CYS A 522 37.28 19.88 -69.77
CA CYS A 522 37.90 19.43 -68.53
C CYS A 522 37.39 20.29 -67.37
N HIS A 523 36.36 19.81 -66.66
CA HIS A 523 35.79 20.52 -65.52
C HIS A 523 36.56 20.13 -64.27
N PRO A 524 36.93 21.08 -63.39
CA PRO A 524 37.80 20.76 -62.27
C PRO A 524 36.93 20.01 -61.26
N LEU A 525 37.17 18.71 -61.11
CA LEU A 525 36.59 17.84 -60.07
C LEU A 525 36.68 18.46 -58.66
N TYR A 526 37.56 19.45 -58.48
CA TYR A 526 37.82 20.18 -57.25
C TYR A 526 37.39 21.66 -57.27
N ARG A 527 36.68 22.16 -58.31
CA ARG A 527 36.13 23.53 -58.34
C ARG A 527 34.59 23.61 -58.45
N ALA A 528 33.89 22.51 -58.74
CA ALA A 528 32.44 22.50 -58.69
C ALA A 528 31.95 22.52 -57.24
N ASP A 529 30.87 23.26 -56.96
CA ASP A 529 30.24 23.22 -55.64
C ASP A 529 29.73 21.79 -55.37
N PRO A 530 30.02 21.19 -54.20
CA PRO A 530 29.50 19.88 -53.82
C PRO A 530 28.00 19.69 -54.05
N LYS A 531 27.18 20.73 -53.89
CA LYS A 531 25.73 20.69 -54.10
C LYS A 531 25.37 20.56 -55.58
N GLU A 532 26.10 21.24 -56.47
CA GLU A 532 25.88 21.16 -57.92
C GLU A 532 26.22 19.78 -58.46
N LEU A 533 27.28 19.16 -57.93
CA LEU A 533 27.68 17.80 -58.32
C LEU A 533 26.62 16.76 -57.90
N ILE A 534 26.13 16.82 -56.66
CA ILE A 534 25.08 15.92 -56.17
C ILE A 534 23.81 16.06 -57.03
N GLN A 535 23.39 17.30 -57.33
CA GLN A 535 22.19 17.55 -58.15
C GLN A 535 22.36 17.05 -59.59
N MET A 536 23.51 17.28 -60.22
CA MET A 536 23.79 16.83 -61.58
C MET A 536 23.76 15.30 -61.68
N VAL A 537 24.41 14.61 -60.74
CA VAL A 537 24.46 13.14 -60.72
C VAL A 537 23.09 12.55 -60.40
N THR A 538 22.38 13.07 -59.39
CA THR A 538 21.02 12.61 -59.03
C THR A 538 20.03 12.82 -60.19
N LYS A 539 20.12 13.95 -60.92
CA LYS A 539 19.31 14.21 -62.12
C LYS A 539 19.62 13.23 -63.26
N HIS A 540 20.89 12.90 -63.47
CA HIS A 540 21.29 11.92 -64.49
C HIS A 540 20.81 10.51 -64.12
N VAL A 541 20.95 10.10 -62.85
CA VAL A 541 20.50 8.79 -62.37
C VAL A 541 18.98 8.64 -62.49
N THR A 542 18.21 9.67 -62.13
CA THR A 542 16.74 9.65 -62.25
C THR A 542 16.24 9.67 -63.70
N GLN A 543 16.93 10.36 -64.61
CA GLN A 543 16.61 10.37 -66.04
C GLN A 543 16.85 9.04 -66.76
N TYR A 544 17.78 8.23 -66.25
CA TYR A 544 18.15 6.92 -66.80
C TYR A 544 17.86 5.77 -65.80
N ALA A 545 16.79 5.90 -65.01
CA ALA A 545 16.41 4.93 -63.97
C ALA A 545 16.08 3.51 -64.50
N GLN A 546 15.86 3.35 -65.81
CA GLN A 546 15.56 2.08 -66.49
C GLN A 546 16.75 1.53 -67.32
N ALA A 547 17.94 2.12 -67.21
CA ALA A 547 19.13 1.63 -67.91
C ALA A 547 19.81 0.48 -67.15
N ASP A 548 20.35 -0.50 -67.88
CA ASP A 548 21.16 -1.59 -67.32
C ASP A 548 22.55 -1.08 -66.92
N TRP A 549 22.69 -0.66 -65.66
CA TRP A 549 23.96 -0.21 -65.09
C TRP A 549 24.83 -1.41 -64.65
N PRO A 550 26.18 -1.31 -64.73
CA PRO A 550 27.08 -2.29 -64.13
C PRO A 550 26.81 -2.43 -62.62
N GLU A 551 26.90 -3.66 -62.07
CA GLU A 551 26.56 -3.96 -60.66
C GLU A 551 27.25 -3.04 -59.64
N GLU A 552 28.52 -2.66 -59.89
CA GLU A 552 29.26 -1.72 -59.04
C GLU A 552 28.62 -0.32 -59.01
N ILE A 553 28.11 0.16 -60.14
CA ILE A 553 27.45 1.46 -60.26
C ILE A 553 26.03 1.39 -59.69
N THR A 554 25.32 0.29 -59.90
CA THR A 554 23.99 0.03 -59.32
C THR A 554 24.05 0.05 -57.78
N SER A 555 25.08 -0.57 -57.20
CA SER A 555 25.33 -0.53 -55.75
C SER A 555 25.56 0.91 -55.25
N LEU A 556 26.39 1.69 -55.96
CA LEU A 556 26.64 3.09 -55.61
C LEU A 556 25.39 3.99 -55.77
N ILE A 557 24.57 3.73 -56.79
CA ILE A 557 23.29 4.43 -57.02
C ILE A 557 22.31 4.14 -55.88
N ASN A 558 22.20 2.88 -55.45
CA ASN A 558 21.34 2.50 -54.31
C ASN A 558 21.81 3.17 -53.02
N GLN A 559 23.12 3.26 -52.78
CA GLN A 559 23.68 3.99 -51.64
C GLN A 559 23.41 5.50 -51.75
N LEU A 560 23.57 6.10 -52.93
CA LEU A 560 23.24 7.51 -53.16
C LEU A 560 21.75 7.80 -52.88
N HIS A 561 20.83 6.96 -53.38
CA HIS A 561 19.40 7.09 -53.11
C HIS A 561 19.09 6.93 -51.62
N TYR A 562 19.69 5.95 -50.95
CA TYR A 562 19.51 5.74 -49.52
C TYR A 562 19.93 6.96 -48.68
N TYR A 563 21.12 7.51 -48.92
CA TYR A 563 21.60 8.69 -48.18
C TYR A 563 20.85 9.98 -48.55
N ASN A 564 20.39 10.12 -49.79
CA ASN A 564 19.55 11.25 -50.21
C ASN A 564 18.15 11.20 -49.59
N GLU A 565 17.49 10.04 -49.55
CA GLU A 565 16.20 9.87 -48.86
C GLU A 565 16.32 10.19 -47.38
N ARG A 566 17.37 9.66 -46.71
CA ARG A 566 17.61 9.99 -45.29
C ARG A 566 17.94 11.46 -45.06
N LEU A 567 18.65 12.12 -45.99
CA LEU A 567 18.89 13.55 -45.91
C LEU A 567 17.59 14.34 -46.06
N LEU A 568 16.68 13.93 -46.95
CA LEU A 568 15.36 14.56 -47.08
C LEU A 568 14.52 14.36 -45.83
N ASP A 569 14.43 13.13 -45.30
CA ASP A 569 13.73 12.83 -44.06
C ASP A 569 14.31 13.63 -42.89
N PHE A 570 15.64 13.78 -42.84
CA PHE A 570 16.34 14.59 -41.83
C PHE A 570 15.97 16.07 -41.96
N THR A 571 15.95 16.63 -43.17
CA THR A 571 15.54 18.04 -43.38
C THR A 571 14.06 18.27 -43.06
N GLN A 572 13.19 17.31 -43.35
CA GLN A 572 11.78 17.39 -42.99
C GLN A 572 11.60 17.32 -41.47
N ALA A 573 12.28 16.39 -40.80
CA ALA A 573 12.26 16.28 -39.35
C ALA A 573 12.83 17.53 -38.65
N GLN A 574 13.88 18.16 -39.20
CA GLN A 574 14.37 19.45 -38.72
C GLN A 574 13.35 20.58 -38.90
N THR A 575 12.64 20.58 -40.02
CA THR A 575 11.55 21.55 -40.26
C THR A 575 10.43 21.35 -39.24
N LEU A 576 10.06 20.08 -38.95
CA LEU A 576 9.07 19.73 -37.93
C LEU A 576 9.54 20.08 -36.51
N GLN A 577 10.82 19.91 -36.19
CA GLN A 577 11.42 20.36 -34.94
C GLN A 577 11.35 21.89 -34.80
N GLY A 578 11.58 22.63 -35.89
CA GLY A 578 11.43 24.08 -35.96
C GLY A 578 10.00 24.58 -35.74
N LEU A 579 8.97 23.72 -35.93
CA LEU A 579 7.58 24.02 -35.58
C LEU A 579 7.27 23.84 -34.08
N GLY A 580 8.26 23.46 -33.26
CA GLY A 580 8.13 23.34 -31.81
C GLY A 580 7.34 22.11 -31.35
N LYS A 581 7.21 21.08 -32.20
CA LYS A 581 6.38 19.87 -31.94
C LYS A 581 7.15 18.67 -31.37
N GLY A 582 8.38 18.86 -30.90
CA GLY A 582 9.12 17.82 -30.15
C GLY A 582 9.45 16.55 -30.95
N VAL A 583 9.74 16.68 -32.26
CA VAL A 583 10.07 15.53 -33.12
C VAL A 583 11.53 15.12 -32.92
N ASP A 584 11.75 13.84 -32.60
CA ASP A 584 13.08 13.24 -32.61
C ASP A 584 13.53 13.01 -34.06
N VAL A 585 14.50 13.80 -34.50
CA VAL A 585 15.02 13.79 -35.86
C VAL A 585 15.68 12.45 -36.20
N GLN A 586 16.38 11.83 -35.27
CA GLN A 586 17.07 10.56 -35.54
C GLN A 586 16.05 9.43 -35.69
N ARG A 587 15.08 9.36 -34.77
CA ARG A 587 14.02 8.35 -34.81
C ARG A 587 13.09 8.53 -36.01
N PHE A 588 12.74 9.77 -36.36
CA PHE A 588 11.92 10.05 -37.55
C PHE A 588 12.60 9.58 -38.83
N THR A 589 13.92 9.61 -38.96
CA THR A 589 14.60 9.13 -40.19
C THR A 589 14.70 7.61 -40.29
N ALA A 590 14.58 6.87 -39.18
CA ALA A 590 14.89 5.45 -39.12
C ALA A 590 13.67 4.55 -38.86
N ASP A 591 12.65 5.04 -38.15
CA ASP A 591 11.51 4.25 -37.66
C ASP A 591 10.22 4.62 -38.41
N ALA A 592 9.72 3.70 -39.23
CA ALA A 592 8.50 3.90 -40.02
C ALA A 592 7.23 4.00 -39.16
N GLN A 593 7.19 3.30 -38.03
CA GLN A 593 6.07 3.36 -37.09
C GLN A 593 6.06 4.72 -36.38
N TYR A 594 7.22 5.19 -35.94
CA TYR A 594 7.34 6.52 -35.35
C TYR A 594 7.01 7.63 -36.36
N LYS A 595 7.38 7.50 -37.65
CA LYS A 595 6.94 8.43 -38.71
C LYS A 595 5.41 8.49 -38.78
N ARG A 596 4.74 7.34 -38.82
CA ARG A 596 3.28 7.23 -38.87
C ARG A 596 2.64 7.88 -37.64
N GLU A 597 3.10 7.55 -36.44
CA GLU A 597 2.61 8.14 -35.18
C GLU A 597 2.83 9.65 -35.12
N THR A 598 4.00 10.13 -35.56
CA THR A 598 4.30 11.57 -35.63
C THR A 598 3.36 12.29 -36.60
N ILE A 599 3.06 11.71 -37.75
CA ILE A 599 2.13 12.30 -38.73
C ILE A 599 0.71 12.37 -38.17
N LEU A 600 0.25 11.30 -37.49
CA LEU A 600 -1.05 11.28 -36.83
C LEU A 600 -1.12 12.32 -35.70
N GLY A 601 -0.08 12.43 -34.87
CA GLY A 601 0.02 13.46 -33.83
C GLY A 601 0.09 14.88 -34.40
N LEU A 602 0.71 15.10 -35.56
CA LEU A 602 0.67 16.39 -36.25
C LEU A 602 -0.72 16.75 -36.78
N ALA A 603 -1.57 15.76 -37.05
CA ALA A 603 -2.96 15.97 -37.44
C ALA A 603 -3.82 16.46 -36.26
N GLU A 604 -3.40 16.25 -35.02
CA GLU A 604 -4.06 16.74 -33.79
C GLU A 604 -3.78 18.23 -33.57
N THR A 605 -4.22 19.08 -34.51
CA THR A 605 -3.94 20.51 -34.49
C THR A 605 -5.12 21.35 -34.99
N LEU A 606 -5.30 22.53 -34.41
CA LEU A 606 -6.24 23.54 -34.90
C LEU A 606 -5.66 24.42 -36.00
N GLU A 607 -4.33 24.45 -36.14
CA GLU A 607 -3.63 25.28 -37.13
C GLU A 607 -3.74 24.69 -38.53
N GLU A 608 -4.33 25.44 -39.46
CA GLU A 608 -4.58 24.98 -40.84
C GLU A 608 -3.29 24.65 -41.60
N ASN A 609 -2.22 25.41 -41.37
CA ASN A 609 -0.93 25.18 -42.02
C ASN A 609 -0.29 23.87 -41.56
N VAL A 610 -0.31 23.59 -40.26
CA VAL A 610 0.25 22.34 -39.69
C VAL A 610 -0.59 21.14 -40.14
N TYR A 611 -1.91 21.28 -40.17
CA TYR A 611 -2.80 20.23 -40.67
C TYR A 611 -2.53 19.88 -42.15
N LYS A 612 -2.31 20.89 -43.01
CA LYS A 612 -1.92 20.67 -44.41
C LYS A 612 -0.56 19.98 -44.53
N ILE A 613 0.39 20.29 -43.65
CA ILE A 613 1.68 19.61 -43.59
C ILE A 613 1.49 18.12 -43.23
N ALA A 614 0.65 17.80 -42.24
CA ALA A 614 0.35 16.42 -41.86
C ALA A 614 -0.23 15.61 -43.04
N ILE A 615 -1.17 16.19 -43.81
CA ILE A 615 -1.71 15.56 -45.02
C ILE A 615 -0.62 15.32 -46.08
N SER A 616 0.23 16.31 -46.33
CA SER A 616 1.33 16.20 -47.30
C SER A 616 2.33 15.11 -46.92
N LEU A 617 2.66 15.01 -45.62
CA LEU A 617 3.54 13.96 -45.10
C LEU A 617 2.87 12.59 -45.17
N ALA A 618 1.59 12.48 -44.85
CA ALA A 618 0.84 11.23 -44.96
C ALA A 618 0.85 10.70 -46.40
N GLN A 619 0.63 11.56 -47.39
CA GLN A 619 0.71 11.20 -48.81
C GLN A 619 2.11 10.76 -49.22
N ARG A 620 3.16 11.45 -48.75
CA ARG A 620 4.55 11.11 -49.06
C ARG A 620 4.98 9.76 -48.47
N TYR A 621 4.64 9.50 -47.21
CA TYR A 621 5.03 8.28 -46.49
C TYR A 621 3.99 7.15 -46.62
N SER A 622 3.01 7.30 -47.51
CA SER A 622 1.95 6.30 -47.77
C SER A 622 1.12 5.93 -46.53
N VAL A 623 0.91 6.88 -45.60
CA VAL A 623 -0.04 6.73 -44.49
C VAL A 623 -1.45 6.99 -45.03
N PRO A 624 -2.43 6.09 -44.79
CA PRO A 624 -3.79 6.27 -45.28
C PRO A 624 -4.42 7.58 -44.78
N LEU A 625 -4.96 8.40 -45.69
CA LEU A 625 -5.64 9.65 -45.32
C LEU A 625 -6.86 9.43 -44.42
N TRP A 626 -7.50 8.26 -44.52
CA TRP A 626 -8.58 7.86 -43.64
C TRP A 626 -8.17 7.93 -42.16
N GLU A 627 -6.97 7.44 -41.83
CA GLU A 627 -6.45 7.45 -40.47
C GLU A 627 -6.16 8.87 -39.98
N VAL A 628 -5.54 9.69 -40.84
CA VAL A 628 -5.27 11.10 -40.54
C VAL A 628 -6.58 11.85 -40.24
N TYR A 629 -7.64 11.58 -41.00
CA TYR A 629 -8.94 12.23 -40.83
C TYR A 629 -9.68 11.74 -39.59
N VAL A 630 -9.64 10.43 -39.29
CA VAL A 630 -10.31 9.90 -38.08
C VAL A 630 -9.59 10.35 -36.81
N THR A 631 -8.25 10.41 -36.81
CA THR A 631 -7.46 10.95 -35.69
C THR A 631 -7.71 12.45 -35.51
N HIS A 632 -7.78 13.21 -36.60
CA HIS A 632 -8.15 14.62 -36.49
C HIS A 632 -9.56 14.80 -35.92
N LEU A 633 -10.53 14.00 -36.39
CA LEU A 633 -11.89 14.05 -35.87
C LEU A 633 -11.94 13.67 -34.38
N GLU A 634 -11.20 12.64 -33.96
CA GLU A 634 -11.07 12.26 -32.55
C GLU A 634 -10.57 13.44 -31.70
N PHE A 635 -9.46 14.05 -32.10
CA PHE A 635 -8.90 15.24 -31.44
C PHE A 635 -9.92 16.39 -31.34
N LEU A 636 -10.73 16.62 -32.38
CA LEU A 636 -11.79 17.63 -32.33
C LEU A 636 -12.80 17.33 -31.23
N PHE A 637 -13.12 16.06 -30.97
CA PHE A 637 -14.04 15.68 -29.90
C PHE A 637 -13.42 15.62 -28.50
N THR A 638 -12.13 15.27 -28.37
CA THR A 638 -11.45 15.08 -27.08
C THR A 638 -10.75 16.34 -26.58
N ASP A 639 -9.67 16.75 -27.25
CA ASP A 639 -8.66 17.65 -26.67
C ASP A 639 -8.67 19.06 -27.29
N SER A 640 -9.45 19.28 -28.34
CA SER A 640 -9.48 20.56 -29.06
C SER A 640 -10.09 21.73 -28.27
N GLY A 641 -10.89 21.46 -27.24
CA GLY A 641 -11.63 22.47 -26.48
C GLY A 641 -12.72 23.23 -27.27
N LEU A 642 -13.02 22.82 -28.50
CA LEU A 642 -14.01 23.47 -29.35
C LEU A 642 -15.46 23.16 -28.92
N SER A 643 -16.35 24.11 -29.19
CA SER A 643 -17.80 23.91 -29.09
C SER A 643 -18.29 22.98 -30.20
N THR A 644 -19.42 22.29 -29.97
CA THR A 644 -20.00 21.35 -30.95
C THR A 644 -20.24 21.99 -32.32
N LEU A 645 -20.60 23.28 -32.36
CA LEU A 645 -20.88 24.02 -33.60
C LEU A 645 -19.59 24.34 -34.36
N GLU A 646 -18.50 24.64 -33.67
CA GLU A 646 -17.18 24.86 -34.30
C GLU A 646 -16.59 23.56 -34.83
N ILE A 647 -16.79 22.43 -34.14
CA ILE A 647 -16.39 21.10 -34.62
C ILE A 647 -17.14 20.76 -35.91
N GLU A 648 -18.46 20.99 -35.94
CA GLU A 648 -19.28 20.75 -37.13
C GLU A 648 -18.81 21.57 -38.32
N GLN A 649 -18.59 22.88 -38.13
CA GLN A 649 -18.09 23.77 -39.18
C GLN A 649 -16.71 23.34 -39.70
N ARG A 650 -15.80 22.94 -38.80
CA ARG A 650 -14.45 22.52 -39.18
C ARG A 650 -14.44 21.17 -39.91
N ALA A 651 -15.22 20.20 -39.46
CA ALA A 651 -15.31 18.90 -40.12
C ALA A 651 -15.91 19.02 -41.53
N GLN A 652 -16.88 19.92 -41.71
CA GLN A 652 -17.47 20.23 -43.01
C GLN A 652 -16.49 20.99 -43.92
N SER A 653 -15.78 22.01 -43.41
CA SER A 653 -14.84 22.80 -44.22
C SER A 653 -13.64 21.99 -44.73
N LEU A 654 -13.20 21.00 -43.95
CA LEU A 654 -12.11 20.09 -44.31
C LEU A 654 -12.59 18.88 -45.15
N GLY A 655 -13.90 18.69 -45.34
CA GLY A 655 -14.45 17.62 -46.16
C GLY A 655 -14.14 16.20 -45.66
N LEU A 656 -13.96 16.01 -44.35
CA LEU A 656 -13.48 14.75 -43.76
C LEU A 656 -14.37 13.55 -44.11
N PHE A 657 -15.68 13.77 -44.19
CA PHE A 657 -16.68 12.71 -44.31
C PHE A 657 -16.66 11.97 -45.65
N GLU A 658 -16.19 12.59 -46.73
CA GLU A 658 -16.16 11.92 -48.05
C GLU A 658 -15.19 10.73 -48.06
N THR A 659 -14.10 10.82 -47.30
CA THR A 659 -13.14 9.72 -47.14
C THR A 659 -13.56 8.77 -46.02
N LEU A 660 -14.09 9.28 -44.89
CA LEU A 660 -14.48 8.44 -43.75
C LEU A 660 -15.65 7.48 -44.07
N LYS A 661 -16.57 7.88 -44.97
CA LYS A 661 -17.67 7.03 -45.48
C LYS A 661 -17.21 5.76 -46.19
N THR A 662 -15.96 5.68 -46.65
CA THR A 662 -15.45 4.53 -47.42
C THR A 662 -15.36 3.24 -46.58
N SER A 663 -15.31 3.35 -45.25
CA SER A 663 -15.26 2.20 -44.33
C SER A 663 -16.12 2.44 -43.07
N PRO A 664 -17.43 2.16 -43.12
CA PRO A 664 -18.37 2.48 -42.04
C PRO A 664 -18.19 1.63 -40.77
N GLU A 665 -17.73 0.39 -40.89
CA GLU A 665 -17.53 -0.52 -39.75
C GLU A 665 -16.37 -0.05 -38.86
N THR A 666 -15.21 0.20 -39.47
CA THR A 666 -14.01 0.69 -38.77
C THR A 666 -14.25 2.09 -38.18
N PHE A 667 -15.03 2.93 -38.86
CA PHE A 667 -15.42 4.23 -38.33
C PHE A 667 -16.28 4.08 -37.06
N HIS A 668 -17.28 3.18 -37.08
CA HIS A 668 -18.12 2.94 -35.91
C HIS A 668 -17.30 2.42 -34.72
N GLU A 669 -16.46 1.40 -34.91
CA GLU A 669 -15.62 0.84 -33.84
C GLU A 669 -14.70 1.90 -33.22
N HIS A 670 -14.06 2.72 -34.06
CA HIS A 670 -13.18 3.78 -33.59
C HIS A 670 -13.95 4.85 -32.81
N MET A 671 -15.08 5.31 -33.34
CA MET A 671 -15.92 6.31 -32.69
C MET A 671 -16.53 5.79 -31.38
N ALA A 672 -16.86 4.50 -31.27
CA ALA A 672 -17.37 3.88 -30.05
C ALA A 672 -16.28 3.72 -28.98
N LYS A 673 -15.03 3.42 -29.39
CA LYS A 673 -13.92 3.17 -28.47
C LYS A 673 -13.24 4.43 -27.94
N TYR A 674 -13.01 5.42 -28.80
CA TYR A 674 -12.18 6.59 -28.46
C TYR A 674 -13.00 7.87 -28.27
N VAL A 675 -14.05 8.08 -29.05
CA VAL A 675 -14.84 9.32 -29.03
C VAL A 675 -16.05 9.24 -28.12
N TYR A 676 -16.82 8.14 -28.14
CA TYR A 676 -18.02 8.04 -27.31
C TYR A 676 -17.71 8.20 -25.84
N PRO A 677 -16.68 7.56 -25.23
CA PRO A 677 -16.41 7.67 -23.79
C PRO A 677 -16.08 9.09 -23.32
N SER A 678 -15.42 9.90 -24.16
CA SER A 678 -15.00 11.27 -23.81
C SER A 678 -16.15 12.28 -23.77
N ILE A 679 -17.29 12.00 -24.43
CA ILE A 679 -18.44 12.91 -24.43
C ILE A 679 -19.18 12.83 -23.09
N GLU A 680 -19.45 13.95 -22.43
CA GLU A 680 -20.25 13.94 -21.21
C GLU A 680 -21.70 13.50 -21.46
N GLY A 681 -22.26 12.67 -20.59
CA GLY A 681 -23.61 12.14 -20.76
C GLY A 681 -24.73 13.19 -20.68
N GLN A 682 -24.46 14.35 -20.10
CA GLN A 682 -25.39 15.49 -20.03
C GLN A 682 -25.27 16.44 -21.23
N ASP A 683 -24.20 16.35 -22.02
CA ASP A 683 -24.03 17.18 -23.23
C ASP A 683 -24.84 16.60 -24.39
N HIS A 684 -26.14 16.87 -24.37
CA HIS A 684 -27.06 16.43 -25.42
C HIS A 684 -26.71 17.00 -26.79
N GLN A 685 -26.00 18.14 -26.86
CA GLN A 685 -25.65 18.75 -28.15
C GLN A 685 -24.52 17.95 -28.81
N ARG A 686 -23.47 17.63 -28.05
CA ARG A 686 -22.33 16.85 -28.54
C ARG A 686 -22.70 15.40 -28.82
N LEU A 687 -23.55 14.79 -27.99
CA LEU A 687 -24.14 13.47 -28.27
C LEU A 687 -25.01 13.47 -29.52
N LEU A 688 -25.85 14.50 -29.71
CA LEU A 688 -26.69 14.61 -30.91
C LEU A 688 -25.83 14.70 -32.18
N TYR A 689 -24.76 15.47 -32.14
CA TYR A 689 -23.82 15.57 -33.25
C TYR A 689 -23.11 14.24 -33.50
N TYR A 690 -22.61 13.56 -32.45
CA TYR A 690 -22.00 12.22 -32.53
C TYR A 690 -22.90 11.21 -33.26
N PHE A 691 -24.16 11.04 -32.84
CA PHE A 691 -25.07 10.10 -33.51
C PHE A 691 -25.45 10.54 -34.92
N THR A 692 -25.48 11.86 -35.19
CA THR A 692 -25.66 12.38 -36.55
C THR A 692 -24.47 12.02 -37.45
N LEU A 693 -23.24 11.99 -36.93
CA LEU A 693 -22.06 11.53 -37.68
C LEU A 693 -22.13 10.05 -38.02
N LEU A 694 -22.52 9.20 -37.06
CA LEU A 694 -22.70 7.77 -37.31
C LEU A 694 -23.77 7.51 -38.40
N GLU A 695 -24.87 8.26 -38.37
CA GLU A 695 -25.91 8.16 -39.41
C GLU A 695 -25.40 8.62 -40.78
N ASN A 696 -24.70 9.76 -40.84
CA ASN A 696 -24.15 10.32 -42.09
C ASN A 696 -23.06 9.44 -42.73
N CYS A 697 -22.38 8.61 -41.93
CA CYS A 697 -21.39 7.64 -42.40
C CYS A 697 -21.98 6.27 -42.77
N GLY A 698 -23.30 6.08 -42.67
CA GLY A 698 -23.96 4.81 -43.04
C GLY A 698 -23.78 3.68 -42.02
N CYS A 699 -23.44 3.99 -40.77
CA CYS A 699 -23.25 2.98 -39.73
C CYS A 699 -24.57 2.33 -39.27
N SER A 700 -25.74 2.79 -39.74
CA SER A 700 -27.05 2.27 -39.33
C SER A 700 -27.35 0.85 -39.83
N GLU A 701 -26.62 0.35 -40.83
CA GLU A 701 -26.76 -1.02 -41.38
C GLU A 701 -25.80 -2.04 -40.75
N VAL A 702 -24.72 -1.58 -40.11
CA VAL A 702 -23.62 -2.42 -39.59
C VAL A 702 -23.83 -2.80 -38.11
N VAL A 703 -24.60 -1.99 -37.37
CA VAL A 703 -24.58 -1.97 -35.91
C VAL A 703 -25.73 -2.80 -35.32
N ASN A 704 -25.40 -3.92 -34.67
CA ASN A 704 -26.33 -4.77 -33.90
C ASN A 704 -26.57 -4.23 -32.46
N HIS A 705 -26.84 -2.93 -32.29
CA HIS A 705 -27.19 -2.37 -30.98
C HIS A 705 -28.71 -2.31 -30.81
N ALA A 706 -29.20 -2.38 -29.56
CA ALA A 706 -30.62 -2.34 -29.22
C ALA A 706 -31.34 -1.06 -29.72
N VAL A 707 -30.60 0.04 -29.88
CA VAL A 707 -31.13 1.33 -30.36
C VAL A 707 -30.32 1.83 -31.56
N LYS A 708 -31.01 2.12 -32.67
CA LYS A 708 -30.39 2.66 -33.89
C LYS A 708 -29.98 4.14 -33.73
N PRO A 709 -28.95 4.63 -34.44
CA PRO A 709 -28.53 6.04 -34.39
C PRO A 709 -29.66 7.03 -34.66
N GLU A 710 -30.53 6.78 -35.65
CA GLU A 710 -31.74 7.58 -35.88
C GLU A 710 -32.65 7.73 -34.65
N THR A 711 -32.80 6.66 -33.87
CA THR A 711 -33.64 6.65 -32.66
C THR A 711 -32.99 7.48 -31.58
N HIS A 712 -31.66 7.40 -31.40
CA HIS A 712 -30.90 8.26 -30.51
C HIS A 712 -31.07 9.74 -30.84
N ILE A 713 -30.96 10.11 -32.13
CA ILE A 713 -31.16 11.49 -32.62
C ILE A 713 -32.56 12.01 -32.25
N ARG A 714 -33.61 11.21 -32.47
CA ARG A 714 -35.00 11.60 -32.17
C ARG A 714 -35.24 11.76 -30.66
N LEU A 715 -34.62 10.92 -29.84
CA LEU A 715 -34.71 11.01 -28.38
C LEU A 715 -33.98 12.24 -27.85
N LEU A 716 -32.72 12.44 -28.24
CA LEU A 716 -31.89 13.57 -27.81
C LEU A 716 -32.51 14.93 -28.19
N LYS A 717 -33.07 15.07 -29.40
CA LYS A 717 -33.77 16.30 -29.80
C LYS A 717 -34.94 16.65 -28.88
N LYS A 718 -35.65 15.64 -28.36
CA LYS A 718 -36.78 15.84 -27.46
C LYS A 718 -36.34 16.03 -26.01
N PHE A 719 -35.38 15.26 -25.53
CA PHE A 719 -34.85 15.38 -24.17
C PHE A 719 -34.10 16.70 -23.95
N LYS A 720 -33.38 17.21 -24.96
CA LYS A 720 -32.77 18.55 -24.90
C LYS A 720 -33.77 19.65 -24.54
N ALA A 721 -35.01 19.56 -25.00
CA ALA A 721 -36.05 20.54 -24.72
C ALA A 721 -36.80 20.29 -23.40
N VAL A 722 -36.98 19.02 -23.03
CA VAL A 722 -37.89 18.60 -21.95
C VAL A 722 -37.15 18.30 -20.64
N ALA A 723 -35.86 17.98 -20.71
CA ALA A 723 -35.03 17.48 -19.62
C ALA A 723 -33.53 17.77 -19.85
N PRO A 724 -33.10 19.05 -19.90
CA PRO A 724 -31.73 19.43 -20.31
C PRO A 724 -30.59 18.94 -19.38
N GLY A 725 -30.90 18.45 -18.18
CA GLY A 725 -29.92 17.88 -17.24
C GLY A 725 -29.85 16.35 -17.22
N LEU A 726 -30.54 15.66 -18.13
CA LEU A 726 -30.58 14.20 -18.19
C LEU A 726 -29.23 13.62 -18.62
N ASN A 727 -28.71 12.66 -17.86
CA ASN A 727 -27.57 11.88 -18.35
C ASN A 727 -28.08 10.84 -19.36
N TYR A 728 -27.97 11.15 -20.65
CA TYR A 728 -28.51 10.31 -21.72
C TYR A 728 -27.74 9.00 -21.89
N LYS A 729 -26.43 8.99 -21.64
CA LYS A 729 -25.61 7.77 -21.71
C LYS A 729 -26.11 6.71 -20.73
N LYS A 730 -26.33 7.12 -19.48
CA LYS A 730 -26.88 6.28 -18.40
C LYS A 730 -28.27 5.74 -18.74
N LEU A 731 -29.09 6.56 -19.38
CA LEU A 731 -30.44 6.17 -19.82
C LEU A 731 -30.43 5.04 -20.86
N THR A 732 -29.40 4.97 -21.70
CA THR A 732 -29.30 4.00 -22.80
C THR A 732 -28.27 2.90 -22.54
N ASP A 733 -27.71 2.82 -21.35
CA ASP A 733 -26.80 1.76 -20.93
C ASP A 733 -27.59 0.47 -20.65
N GLU A 734 -27.11 -0.66 -21.13
CA GLU A 734 -27.73 -1.97 -20.92
C GLU A 734 -27.64 -2.42 -19.45
N ASN A 735 -26.65 -1.92 -18.70
CA ASN A 735 -26.39 -2.33 -17.32
C ASN A 735 -27.10 -1.46 -16.27
N GLU A 736 -27.48 -0.22 -16.61
CA GLU A 736 -28.13 0.73 -15.70
C GLU A 736 -29.67 0.67 -15.80
N ASN A 737 -30.35 1.08 -14.73
CA ASN A 737 -31.82 1.14 -14.75
C ASN A 737 -32.26 2.50 -15.30
N PRO A 738 -32.94 2.56 -16.45
CA PRO A 738 -33.33 3.83 -17.07
C PRO A 738 -34.34 4.60 -16.20
N LEU A 739 -35.12 3.92 -15.36
CA LEU A 739 -36.10 4.56 -14.47
C LEU A 739 -35.43 5.37 -13.34
N GLU A 740 -34.35 4.84 -12.75
CA GLU A 740 -33.56 5.54 -11.73
C GLU A 740 -32.91 6.81 -12.30
N THR A 741 -32.47 6.76 -13.55
CA THR A 741 -31.90 7.92 -14.25
C THR A 741 -32.96 9.01 -14.52
N LEU A 742 -34.21 8.62 -14.79
CA LEU A 742 -35.30 9.55 -15.07
C LEU A 742 -35.86 10.20 -13.79
N GLU A 743 -35.99 9.46 -12.69
CA GLU A 743 -36.60 9.92 -11.42
C GLU A 743 -36.24 11.36 -11.01
N PRO A 744 -34.95 11.78 -10.90
CA PRO A 744 -34.60 13.10 -10.41
C PRO A 744 -35.13 14.24 -11.29
N ILE A 745 -35.39 13.99 -12.57
CA ILE A 745 -35.77 15.01 -13.55
C ILE A 745 -37.28 15.06 -13.81
N LEU A 746 -38.02 14.01 -13.43
CA LEU A 746 -39.48 13.97 -13.59
C LEU A 746 -40.15 15.06 -12.74
N THR A 747 -41.04 15.82 -13.38
CA THR A 747 -41.85 16.90 -12.80
C THR A 747 -43.27 16.85 -13.41
N SER A 748 -44.22 17.48 -12.73
CA SER A 748 -45.60 17.63 -13.22
C SER A 748 -45.71 18.25 -14.62
N GLN A 749 -44.72 19.06 -15.04
CA GLN A 749 -44.71 19.70 -16.36
C GLN A 749 -44.15 18.82 -17.48
N ASN A 750 -43.16 17.95 -17.20
CA ASN A 750 -42.47 17.17 -18.22
C ASN A 750 -42.93 15.70 -18.32
N ILE A 751 -43.62 15.16 -17.31
CA ILE A 751 -44.01 13.75 -17.23
C ILE A 751 -44.82 13.25 -18.44
N LEU A 752 -45.74 14.07 -18.96
CA LEU A 752 -46.52 13.72 -20.16
C LEU A 752 -45.64 13.58 -21.41
N SER A 753 -44.64 14.43 -21.53
CA SER A 753 -43.73 14.44 -22.69
C SER A 753 -42.75 13.28 -22.61
N ILE A 754 -42.24 12.96 -21.41
CA ILE A 754 -41.28 11.87 -21.17
C ILE A 754 -41.96 10.50 -21.28
N SER A 755 -43.16 10.32 -20.71
CA SER A 755 -43.92 9.06 -20.80
C SER A 755 -44.23 8.65 -22.25
N LYS A 756 -44.45 9.62 -23.16
CA LYS A 756 -44.59 9.35 -24.61
C LYS A 756 -43.31 8.86 -25.29
N LEU A 757 -42.15 9.05 -24.66
CA LEU A 757 -40.84 8.59 -25.15
C LEU A 757 -40.43 7.24 -24.57
N ALA A 758 -41.06 6.79 -23.49
CA ALA A 758 -40.79 5.53 -22.82
C ALA A 758 -40.71 4.33 -23.78
N PRO A 759 -41.63 4.15 -24.77
CA PRO A 759 -41.60 2.98 -25.65
C PRO A 759 -40.38 2.89 -26.59
N LYS A 760 -39.47 3.86 -26.55
CA LYS A 760 -38.24 3.92 -27.35
C LYS A 760 -36.97 3.80 -26.51
N ILE A 761 -37.11 3.56 -25.21
CA ILE A 761 -36.00 3.45 -24.26
C ILE A 761 -35.94 1.99 -23.81
N PRO A 762 -34.81 1.29 -24.00
CA PRO A 762 -34.64 -0.10 -23.60
C PRO A 762 -34.52 -0.24 -22.07
N LYS A 763 -35.03 -1.34 -21.53
CA LYS A 763 -34.81 -1.86 -20.17
C LYS A 763 -33.64 -2.87 -20.17
N LYS A 764 -33.17 -3.25 -18.97
CA LYS A 764 -32.16 -4.30 -18.77
C LYS A 764 -32.51 -5.63 -19.44
N ASP A 765 -33.81 -5.97 -19.50
CA ASP A 765 -34.29 -7.23 -20.10
C ASP A 765 -34.45 -7.15 -21.63
N GLY A 766 -33.98 -6.08 -22.28
CA GLY A 766 -34.14 -5.82 -23.71
C GLY A 766 -35.55 -5.36 -24.14
N SER A 767 -36.53 -5.38 -23.24
CA SER A 767 -37.87 -4.83 -23.48
C SER A 767 -37.90 -3.29 -23.38
N MET A 768 -38.89 -2.62 -23.95
CA MET A 768 -38.99 -1.15 -23.91
C MET A 768 -39.70 -0.65 -22.64
N LEU A 769 -39.43 0.58 -22.19
CA LEU A 769 -40.14 1.20 -21.06
C LEU A 769 -41.63 1.43 -21.37
N SER A 770 -42.50 1.11 -20.41
CA SER A 770 -43.92 1.43 -20.49
C SER A 770 -44.16 2.87 -20.01
N PRO A 771 -45.11 3.61 -20.59
CA PRO A 771 -45.52 4.91 -20.07
C PRO A 771 -45.97 4.86 -18.60
N SER A 772 -46.61 3.75 -18.20
CA SER A 772 -47.09 3.50 -16.83
C SER A 772 -45.95 3.48 -15.81
N SER A 773 -44.85 2.77 -16.09
CA SER A 773 -43.69 2.69 -15.19
C SER A 773 -43.05 4.07 -14.91
N VAL A 774 -43.03 4.97 -15.90
CA VAL A 774 -42.53 6.35 -15.72
C VAL A 774 -43.47 7.15 -14.82
N TYR A 775 -44.79 6.97 -14.95
CA TYR A 775 -45.76 7.57 -14.05
C TYR A 775 -45.64 7.01 -12.63
N ALA A 776 -45.44 5.71 -12.45
CA ALA A 776 -45.28 5.09 -11.13
C ALA A 776 -44.09 5.70 -10.36
N VAL A 777 -42.91 5.80 -10.99
CA VAL A 777 -41.71 6.39 -10.37
C VAL A 777 -41.91 7.87 -10.06
N TRP A 778 -42.51 8.64 -10.97
CA TRP A 778 -42.84 10.04 -10.69
C TRP A 778 -43.83 10.18 -9.53
N LEU A 779 -44.83 9.31 -9.42
CA LEU A 779 -45.79 9.34 -8.31
C LEU A 779 -45.13 9.03 -6.97
N GLN A 780 -44.18 8.08 -6.92
CA GLN A 780 -43.38 7.82 -5.71
C GLN A 780 -42.63 9.08 -5.27
N LYS A 781 -41.96 9.76 -6.22
CA LYS A 781 -41.28 11.03 -5.95
C LYS A 781 -42.25 12.12 -5.50
N LEU A 782 -43.39 12.27 -6.17
CA LEU A 782 -44.41 13.26 -5.83
C LEU A 782 -44.94 13.04 -4.41
N PHE A 783 -45.19 11.80 -4.01
CA PHE A 783 -45.64 11.45 -2.67
C PHE A 783 -44.61 11.82 -1.60
N TRP A 784 -43.34 11.46 -1.82
CA TRP A 784 -42.30 11.60 -0.81
C TRP A 784 -41.65 12.99 -0.73
N ASN A 785 -41.41 13.61 -1.87
CA ASN A 785 -40.60 14.82 -1.98
C ASN A 785 -41.45 16.03 -2.40
N GLY A 786 -42.71 15.80 -2.80
CA GLY A 786 -43.57 16.84 -3.36
C GLY A 786 -43.17 17.25 -4.77
N ASP A 787 -43.85 18.28 -5.26
CA ASP A 787 -43.57 18.95 -6.52
C ASP A 787 -43.93 20.43 -6.34
N HIS A 788 -43.06 21.35 -6.73
CA HIS A 788 -43.25 22.80 -6.60
C HIS A 788 -44.64 23.29 -7.05
N HIS A 789 -45.29 22.60 -8.00
CA HIS A 789 -46.61 22.97 -8.50
C HIS A 789 -47.78 22.28 -7.80
N LEU A 790 -47.63 21.02 -7.40
CA LEU A 790 -48.74 20.21 -6.87
C LEU A 790 -48.71 20.12 -5.34
N ILE A 791 -47.54 19.89 -4.75
CA ILE A 791 -47.34 19.70 -3.31
C ILE A 791 -46.13 20.55 -2.90
N LYS A 792 -46.40 21.77 -2.44
CA LYS A 792 -45.36 22.81 -2.18
C LYS A 792 -44.48 22.51 -0.97
N LYS A 793 -44.99 21.77 0.01
CA LYS A 793 -44.30 21.41 1.26
C LYS A 793 -44.25 19.89 1.36
N ILE A 794 -43.09 19.36 1.78
CA ILE A 794 -42.93 17.92 2.06
C ILE A 794 -43.92 17.54 3.17
N PRO A 795 -44.73 16.48 3.00
CA PRO A 795 -45.66 16.04 4.02
C PRO A 795 -44.95 15.61 5.32
N GLU A 796 -45.48 16.02 6.48
CA GLU A 796 -44.93 15.66 7.80
C GLU A 796 -46.02 15.09 8.72
N THR A 797 -47.26 15.57 8.58
CA THR A 797 -48.41 15.14 9.39
C THR A 797 -49.27 14.09 8.67
N MET A 798 -50.06 13.33 9.44
CA MET A 798 -50.96 12.30 8.88
C MET A 798 -51.90 12.85 7.79
N ASP A 799 -52.49 14.03 8.02
CA ASP A 799 -53.38 14.67 7.05
C ASP A 799 -52.65 15.10 5.77
N GLU A 800 -51.41 15.59 5.88
CA GLU A 800 -50.57 15.94 4.73
C GLU A 800 -50.18 14.70 3.91
N TRP A 801 -49.87 13.57 4.54
CA TRP A 801 -49.59 12.30 3.85
C TRP A 801 -50.81 11.78 3.11
N LEU A 802 -51.99 11.84 3.73
CA LEU A 802 -53.25 11.46 3.07
C LEU A 802 -53.60 12.39 1.91
N HIS A 803 -53.34 13.70 2.05
CA HIS A 803 -53.49 14.65 0.95
C HIS A 803 -52.52 14.37 -0.20
N ALA A 804 -51.26 14.04 0.09
CA ALA A 804 -50.27 13.67 -0.92
C ALA A 804 -50.71 12.41 -1.70
N TYR A 805 -51.24 11.41 -1.00
CA TYR A 805 -51.86 10.24 -1.62
C TYR A 805 -53.05 10.62 -2.50
N ASP A 806 -53.97 11.45 -2.00
CA ASP A 806 -55.16 11.88 -2.76
C ASP A 806 -54.74 12.63 -4.04
N MET A 807 -53.61 13.33 -4.02
CA MET A 807 -53.03 13.94 -5.21
C MET A 807 -52.45 12.91 -6.20
N CYS A 808 -51.79 11.87 -5.72
CA CYS A 808 -51.25 10.79 -6.56
C CYS A 808 -52.34 9.95 -7.21
N SER A 809 -53.40 9.62 -6.46
CA SER A 809 -54.50 8.75 -6.93
C SER A 809 -55.24 9.30 -8.17
N LYS A 810 -55.21 10.61 -8.41
CA LYS A 810 -55.78 11.25 -9.62
C LYS A 810 -55.12 10.78 -10.92
N TYR A 811 -53.92 10.19 -10.84
CA TYR A 811 -53.17 9.71 -11.99
C TYR A 811 -53.26 8.20 -12.19
N PHE A 812 -54.01 7.46 -11.36
CA PHE A 812 -54.14 5.99 -11.49
C PHE A 812 -54.77 5.54 -12.83
N ASP A 813 -55.58 6.38 -13.47
CA ASP A 813 -56.07 6.14 -14.84
C ASP A 813 -54.94 6.05 -15.90
N ARG A 814 -53.70 6.42 -15.56
CA ARG A 814 -52.51 6.36 -16.44
C ARG A 814 -51.53 5.25 -16.06
N LEU A 815 -51.85 4.45 -15.04
CA LEU A 815 -51.03 3.33 -14.59
C LEU A 815 -51.70 2.01 -14.94
N ASP A 816 -50.87 1.04 -15.27
CA ASP A 816 -51.23 -0.37 -15.40
C ASP A 816 -51.47 -0.96 -13.98
N PRO A 817 -52.30 -2.02 -13.85
CA PRO A 817 -52.67 -2.58 -12.55
C PRO A 817 -51.46 -2.95 -11.67
N ASP A 818 -50.44 -3.57 -12.27
CA ASP A 818 -49.23 -4.00 -11.55
C ASP A 818 -48.42 -2.80 -11.03
N ASP A 819 -48.27 -1.75 -11.84
CA ASP A 819 -47.57 -0.52 -11.46
C ASP A 819 -48.31 0.23 -10.33
N ILE A 820 -49.64 0.10 -10.25
CA ILE A 820 -50.41 0.61 -9.10
C ILE A 820 -50.05 -0.18 -7.84
N ALA A 821 -50.00 -1.51 -7.89
CA ALA A 821 -49.56 -2.32 -6.74
C ALA A 821 -48.14 -1.95 -6.31
N THR A 822 -47.20 -1.82 -7.26
CA THR A 822 -45.82 -1.41 -6.96
C THR A 822 -45.75 -0.03 -6.33
N PHE A 823 -46.50 0.96 -6.85
CA PHE A 823 -46.55 2.29 -6.25
C PHE A 823 -47.08 2.26 -4.81
N ILE A 824 -48.16 1.51 -4.55
CA ILE A 824 -48.72 1.40 -3.20
C ILE A 824 -47.73 0.71 -2.26
N ASP A 825 -47.13 -0.39 -2.68
CA ASP A 825 -46.14 -1.10 -1.87
C ASP A 825 -44.93 -0.21 -1.54
N GLU A 826 -44.47 0.63 -2.46
CA GLU A 826 -43.36 1.57 -2.20
C GLU A 826 -43.70 2.66 -1.18
N ILE A 827 -44.98 3.05 -1.06
CA ILE A 827 -45.40 4.04 -0.05
C ILE A 827 -45.88 3.40 1.26
N THR A 828 -46.09 2.08 1.33
CA THR A 828 -46.55 1.38 2.53
C THR A 828 -45.57 0.39 3.14
N PHE A 829 -44.76 -0.30 2.34
CA PHE A 829 -43.85 -1.38 2.77
C PHE A 829 -42.37 -1.10 2.44
N SER A 830 -42.01 0.11 2.03
CA SER A 830 -40.61 0.50 1.90
C SER A 830 -39.98 0.86 3.25
N PRO A 831 -38.63 0.79 3.38
CA PRO A 831 -37.92 1.28 4.56
C PRO A 831 -38.28 2.71 4.95
N LYS A 832 -38.50 3.57 3.95
CA LYS A 832 -38.90 4.96 4.13
C LYS A 832 -40.34 5.08 4.66
N ALA A 833 -41.23 4.19 4.23
CA ALA A 833 -42.60 4.11 4.73
C ALA A 833 -42.67 3.68 6.20
N VAL A 834 -41.98 2.61 6.56
CA VAL A 834 -41.97 2.09 7.95
C VAL A 834 -41.42 3.13 8.94
N THR A 835 -40.45 3.94 8.52
CA THR A 835 -39.81 4.95 9.38
C THR A 835 -40.57 6.27 9.46
N LYS A 836 -41.18 6.73 8.35
CA LYS A 836 -41.82 8.05 8.29
C LYS A 836 -43.33 8.04 8.49
N LEU A 837 -44.02 6.96 8.13
CA LEU A 837 -45.48 6.90 8.19
C LEU A 837 -45.97 6.05 9.37
N PRO A 838 -46.93 6.55 10.17
CA PRO A 838 -47.58 5.73 11.18
C PRO A 838 -48.40 4.61 10.52
N VAL A 839 -48.61 3.51 11.24
CA VAL A 839 -49.33 2.32 10.75
C VAL A 839 -50.75 2.71 10.31
N GLU A 840 -51.40 3.61 11.04
CA GLU A 840 -52.75 4.11 10.76
C GLU A 840 -52.83 4.82 9.40
N ALA A 841 -51.82 5.63 9.07
CA ALA A 841 -51.76 6.30 7.77
C ALA A 841 -51.60 5.28 6.63
N ARG A 842 -50.76 4.26 6.81
CA ARG A 842 -50.53 3.21 5.80
C ARG A 842 -51.78 2.35 5.58
N ILE A 843 -52.51 2.03 6.65
CA ILE A 843 -53.82 1.35 6.57
C ILE A 843 -54.81 2.18 5.78
N GLU A 844 -54.97 3.48 6.09
CA GLU A 844 -55.93 4.34 5.40
C GLU A 844 -55.57 4.58 3.92
N VAL A 845 -54.28 4.76 3.60
CA VAL A 845 -53.77 4.82 2.22
C VAL A 845 -54.14 3.54 1.45
N THR A 846 -53.88 2.37 2.03
CA THR A 846 -54.18 1.09 1.39
C THR A 846 -55.69 0.88 1.21
N LYS A 847 -56.52 1.23 2.20
CA LYS A 847 -57.99 1.20 2.09
C LYS A 847 -58.50 2.09 0.96
N LYS A 848 -57.97 3.32 0.85
CA LYS A 848 -58.31 4.22 -0.26
C LYS A 848 -57.87 3.65 -1.61
N ALA A 849 -56.70 3.02 -1.68
CA ALA A 849 -56.19 2.37 -2.89
C ALA A 849 -57.08 1.21 -3.33
N VAL A 850 -57.49 0.34 -2.41
CA VAL A 850 -58.45 -0.75 -2.70
C VAL A 850 -59.76 -0.20 -3.26
N LYS A 851 -60.28 0.90 -2.71
CA LYS A 851 -61.51 1.56 -3.24
C LYS A 851 -61.29 2.13 -4.64
N ALA A 852 -60.15 2.79 -4.88
CA ALA A 852 -59.81 3.36 -6.19
C ALA A 852 -59.66 2.27 -7.26
N VAL A 853 -58.92 1.19 -6.96
CA VAL A 853 -58.73 0.05 -7.86
C VAL A 853 -60.04 -0.68 -8.13
N LYS A 854 -60.92 -0.86 -7.13
CA LYS A 854 -62.29 -1.39 -7.32
C LYS A 854 -63.08 -0.57 -8.34
N HIS A 855 -63.07 0.75 -8.20
CA HIS A 855 -63.75 1.65 -9.13
C HIS A 855 -63.15 1.58 -10.55
N LEU A 856 -61.81 1.47 -10.68
CA LEU A 856 -61.15 1.30 -11.98
C LEU A 856 -61.47 -0.06 -12.63
N CYS A 857 -61.50 -1.14 -11.84
CA CYS A 857 -61.93 -2.46 -12.28
C CYS A 857 -63.37 -2.41 -12.83
N GLU A 858 -64.31 -1.80 -12.10
CA GLU A 858 -65.70 -1.61 -12.55
C GLU A 858 -65.82 -0.74 -13.80
N LYS A 859 -65.02 0.33 -13.91
CA LYS A 859 -64.96 1.21 -15.08
C LYS A 859 -64.40 0.47 -16.30
N SER A 860 -63.43 -0.42 -16.12
CA SER A 860 -62.86 -1.25 -17.19
C SER A 860 -63.87 -2.27 -17.71
N ARG A 861 -64.61 -2.95 -16.83
CA ARG A 861 -65.67 -3.90 -17.17
C ARG A 861 -66.81 -3.28 -17.99
N LYS A 862 -67.14 -2.00 -17.73
CA LYS A 862 -68.14 -1.25 -18.50
C LYS A 862 -67.67 -0.81 -19.90
N LYS A 863 -66.35 -0.80 -20.17
CA LYS A 863 -65.79 -0.46 -21.49
C LYS A 863 -65.62 -1.68 -22.41
N THR A 864 -65.38 -2.86 -21.84
CA THR A 864 -65.21 -4.12 -22.60
C THR A 864 -66.53 -4.74 -23.04
N SER A 865 -67.69 -4.27 -22.56
CA SER A 865 -69.00 -4.77 -22.99
C SER A 865 -69.44 -4.33 -24.39
N ASP A 866 -68.71 -3.42 -25.06
CA ASP A 866 -69.06 -2.88 -26.39
C ASP A 866 -68.20 -3.43 -27.55
N ASN A 867 -67.18 -4.26 -27.30
CA ASN A 867 -66.30 -4.79 -28.36
C ASN A 867 -66.04 -6.30 -28.19
N ASP A 868 -66.84 -7.11 -28.89
CA ASP A 868 -66.59 -8.53 -29.12
C ASP A 868 -65.41 -8.71 -30.11
N MET A 869 -64.19 -8.88 -29.62
CA MET A 869 -63.13 -9.64 -30.31
C MET A 869 -62.15 -10.24 -29.28
N LYS A 870 -61.92 -11.54 -29.41
CA LYS A 870 -61.04 -12.37 -28.58
C LYS A 870 -59.56 -12.09 -28.90
N ASP A 871 -58.72 -12.32 -27.88
CA ASP A 871 -57.25 -12.47 -27.93
C ASP A 871 -56.37 -11.30 -27.43
N SER A 872 -56.82 -10.53 -26.43
CA SER A 872 -55.90 -9.89 -25.47
C SER A 872 -56.32 -10.21 -24.04
N GLU A 873 -55.36 -10.51 -23.15
CA GLU A 873 -55.58 -10.76 -21.72
C GLU A 873 -56.65 -9.82 -21.13
N ASN A 874 -57.67 -10.37 -20.47
CA ASN A 874 -58.77 -9.58 -19.95
C ASN A 874 -58.23 -8.56 -18.93
N PRO A 875 -58.28 -7.24 -19.20
CA PRO A 875 -57.73 -6.23 -18.28
C PRO A 875 -58.45 -6.23 -16.92
N SER A 876 -59.69 -6.74 -16.85
CA SER A 876 -60.41 -6.97 -15.59
C SER A 876 -59.71 -7.99 -14.68
N ALA A 877 -59.08 -9.03 -15.24
CA ALA A 877 -58.42 -10.06 -14.45
C ALA A 877 -57.16 -9.51 -13.75
N ALA A 878 -56.37 -8.69 -14.45
CA ALA A 878 -55.21 -8.02 -13.87
C ALA A 878 -55.60 -7.08 -12.71
N TYR A 879 -56.66 -6.28 -12.86
CA TYR A 879 -57.16 -5.46 -11.75
C TYR A 879 -57.72 -6.28 -10.57
N GLU A 880 -58.25 -7.47 -10.80
CA GLU A 880 -58.67 -8.39 -9.74
C GLU A 880 -57.47 -8.96 -8.97
N GLU A 881 -56.39 -9.30 -9.66
CA GLU A 881 -55.14 -9.74 -9.05
C GLU A 881 -54.48 -8.63 -8.22
N THR A 882 -54.38 -7.41 -8.76
CA THR A 882 -53.92 -6.22 -8.03
C THR A 882 -54.80 -5.96 -6.79
N LEU A 883 -56.11 -6.13 -6.90
CA LEU A 883 -57.04 -5.95 -5.80
C LEU A 883 -56.86 -7.00 -4.70
N ASN A 884 -56.62 -8.27 -5.06
CA ASN A 884 -56.29 -9.33 -4.11
C ASN A 884 -54.96 -9.05 -3.42
N HIS A 885 -53.94 -8.60 -4.17
CA HIS A 885 -52.65 -8.18 -3.64
C HIS A 885 -52.79 -7.06 -2.62
N LEU A 886 -53.53 -5.99 -2.93
CA LEU A 886 -53.77 -4.87 -2.01
C LEU A 886 -54.62 -5.26 -0.79
N GLN A 887 -55.54 -6.21 -0.93
CA GLN A 887 -56.29 -6.74 0.21
C GLN A 887 -55.41 -7.56 1.15
N GLN A 888 -54.49 -8.36 0.61
CA GLN A 888 -53.48 -9.05 1.41
C GLN A 888 -52.56 -8.04 2.11
N SER A 889 -52.12 -6.99 1.41
CA SER A 889 -51.34 -5.88 1.98
C SER A 889 -52.07 -5.21 3.15
N LEU A 890 -53.37 -4.92 2.97
CA LEU A 890 -54.20 -4.32 4.02
C LEU A 890 -54.31 -5.24 5.23
N ALA A 891 -54.62 -6.52 5.01
CA ALA A 891 -54.72 -7.50 6.09
C ALA A 891 -53.39 -7.62 6.84
N HIS A 892 -52.24 -7.62 6.15
CA HIS A 892 -50.94 -7.63 6.81
C HIS A 892 -50.70 -6.38 7.67
N LEU A 893 -51.01 -5.18 7.16
CA LEU A 893 -50.89 -3.95 7.95
C LEU A 893 -51.73 -3.98 9.22
N GLU A 894 -52.91 -4.59 9.19
CA GLU A 894 -53.76 -4.77 10.37
C GLU A 894 -53.09 -5.68 11.42
N THR A 895 -52.31 -6.69 11.00
CA THR A 895 -51.55 -7.55 11.92
C THR A 895 -50.41 -6.82 12.64
N LEU A 896 -49.98 -5.64 12.18
CA LEU A 896 -48.96 -4.86 12.88
C LEU A 896 -49.43 -4.34 14.24
N THR A 897 -50.75 -4.32 14.47
CA THR A 897 -51.36 -4.01 15.77
C THR A 897 -51.47 -5.24 16.69
N HIS A 898 -51.09 -6.43 16.21
CA HIS A 898 -51.11 -7.66 16.98
C HIS A 898 -50.14 -7.55 18.18
N SER A 899 -50.51 -8.16 19.30
CA SER A 899 -49.75 -8.08 20.56
C SER A 899 -48.30 -8.57 20.41
N PHE A 900 -48.09 -9.67 19.68
CA PHE A 900 -46.77 -10.23 19.40
C PHE A 900 -45.87 -9.29 18.57
N ILE A 901 -46.39 -8.68 17.50
CA ILE A 901 -45.60 -7.76 16.66
C ILE A 901 -45.31 -6.46 17.40
N THR A 902 -46.27 -5.98 18.20
CA THR A 902 -46.06 -4.84 19.10
C THR A 902 -44.99 -5.16 20.13
N TYR A 903 -44.96 -6.38 20.67
CA TYR A 903 -43.90 -6.85 21.57
C TYR A 903 -42.53 -6.84 20.88
N LEU A 904 -42.40 -7.36 19.65
CA LEU A 904 -41.15 -7.33 18.90
C LEU A 904 -40.65 -5.89 18.67
N LYS A 905 -41.53 -4.99 18.25
CA LYS A 905 -41.19 -3.57 17.97
C LYS A 905 -40.86 -2.76 19.23
N SER A 906 -41.49 -3.08 20.36
CA SER A 906 -41.31 -2.34 21.64
C SER A 906 -40.24 -2.94 22.56
N SER A 907 -39.68 -4.09 22.20
CA SER A 907 -38.64 -4.77 22.97
C SER A 907 -37.37 -3.93 23.12
N LYS A 908 -36.64 -4.10 24.22
CA LYS A 908 -35.33 -3.44 24.44
C LYS A 908 -34.16 -4.15 23.75
N GLN A 909 -34.39 -5.33 23.17
CA GLN A 909 -33.37 -6.10 22.45
C GLN A 909 -33.37 -5.71 20.97
N ASP A 910 -32.23 -5.22 20.46
CA ASP A 910 -32.08 -4.76 19.08
C ASP A 910 -32.41 -5.85 18.05
N THR A 911 -32.12 -7.12 18.36
CA THR A 911 -32.45 -8.28 17.51
C THR A 911 -33.96 -8.46 17.35
N LEU A 912 -34.73 -8.31 18.44
CA LEU A 912 -36.19 -8.43 18.41
C LEU A 912 -36.85 -7.24 17.69
N GLN A 913 -36.33 -6.03 17.90
CA GLN A 913 -36.76 -4.85 17.13
C GLN A 913 -36.51 -5.04 15.63
N LYS A 914 -35.37 -5.62 15.26
CA LYS A 914 -35.06 -5.94 13.86
C LYS A 914 -36.07 -6.91 13.26
N TYR A 915 -36.50 -7.95 13.97
CA TYR A 915 -37.57 -8.84 13.47
C TYR A 915 -38.92 -8.12 13.36
N GLY A 916 -39.25 -7.24 14.31
CA GLY A 916 -40.45 -6.41 14.21
C GLY A 916 -40.44 -5.49 12.98
N TYR A 917 -39.27 -4.96 12.62
CA TYR A 917 -39.06 -4.16 11.42
C TYR A 917 -39.11 -4.99 10.13
N LEU A 918 -38.44 -6.15 10.09
CA LEU A 918 -38.45 -7.06 8.94
C LEU A 918 -39.85 -7.60 8.66
N TYR A 919 -40.62 -7.92 9.71
CA TYR A 919 -42.01 -8.34 9.55
C TYR A 919 -42.85 -7.24 8.92
N ASP A 920 -42.67 -5.98 9.32
CA ASP A 920 -43.38 -4.83 8.74
C ASP A 920 -43.09 -4.66 7.23
N LEU A 921 -41.87 -4.95 6.78
CA LEU A 921 -41.49 -4.92 5.36
C LEU A 921 -41.93 -6.18 4.59
N SER A 922 -42.32 -7.24 5.28
CA SER A 922 -42.54 -8.56 4.69
C SER A 922 -43.82 -8.64 3.85
N ARG A 923 -44.83 -7.84 4.18
CA ARG A 923 -46.19 -7.93 3.59
C ARG A 923 -46.82 -9.34 3.76
N SER A 924 -46.33 -10.12 4.74
CA SER A 924 -46.63 -11.55 4.88
C SER A 924 -46.36 -12.37 3.60
N GLN A 925 -45.37 -11.98 2.79
CA GLN A 925 -44.92 -12.79 1.66
C GLN A 925 -44.22 -14.06 2.16
N LYS A 926 -44.57 -15.22 1.59
CA LYS A 926 -44.06 -16.53 2.01
C LYS A 926 -42.54 -16.59 2.10
N GLU A 927 -41.84 -16.12 1.08
CA GLU A 927 -40.38 -16.14 1.01
C GLU A 927 -39.75 -15.27 2.11
N LYS A 928 -40.20 -14.02 2.26
CA LYS A 928 -39.68 -13.10 3.29
C LYS A 928 -39.96 -13.58 4.71
N ILE A 929 -41.15 -14.13 4.96
CA ILE A 929 -41.49 -14.71 6.26
C ILE A 929 -40.65 -15.96 6.53
N HIS A 930 -40.44 -16.82 5.52
CA HIS A 930 -39.58 -17.99 5.64
C HIS A 930 -38.14 -17.59 5.98
N GLU A 931 -37.56 -16.64 5.25
CA GLU A 931 -36.20 -16.14 5.50
C GLU A 931 -36.07 -15.53 6.90
N GLN A 932 -37.06 -14.75 7.33
CA GLN A 932 -37.10 -14.18 8.67
C GLN A 932 -37.22 -15.27 9.75
N ALA A 933 -38.09 -16.27 9.56
CA ALA A 933 -38.27 -17.38 10.49
C ALA A 933 -36.99 -18.23 10.61
N VAL A 934 -36.31 -18.50 9.48
CA VAL A 934 -35.00 -19.17 9.48
C VAL A 934 -33.95 -18.33 10.20
N ALA A 935 -33.93 -17.01 9.99
CA ALA A 935 -33.01 -16.11 10.70
C ALA A 935 -33.27 -16.12 12.23
N MET A 936 -34.54 -16.10 12.65
CA MET A 936 -34.90 -16.23 14.07
C MET A 936 -34.42 -17.55 14.67
N CYS A 937 -34.55 -18.67 13.96
CA CYS A 937 -33.99 -19.96 14.39
C CYS A 937 -32.46 -19.93 14.50
N ILE A 938 -31.76 -19.40 13.49
CA ILE A 938 -30.29 -19.29 13.47
C ILE A 938 -29.77 -18.40 14.61
N ASP A 939 -30.48 -17.33 14.95
CA ASP A 939 -30.15 -16.47 16.08
C ASP A 939 -30.52 -17.08 17.45
N GLY A 940 -31.02 -18.32 17.49
CA GLY A 940 -31.31 -19.06 18.72
C GLY A 940 -32.57 -18.59 19.44
N GLN A 941 -33.53 -17.97 18.74
CA GLN A 941 -34.79 -17.54 19.34
C GLN A 941 -35.68 -18.76 19.69
N PRO A 942 -36.52 -18.67 20.75
CA PRO A 942 -37.44 -19.74 21.12
C PRO A 942 -38.39 -20.14 19.98
N LEU A 943 -38.65 -21.44 19.83
CA LEU A 943 -39.51 -21.97 18.76
C LEU A 943 -40.96 -21.45 18.84
N ASP A 944 -41.47 -21.15 20.04
CA ASP A 944 -42.77 -20.50 20.23
C ASP A 944 -42.84 -19.12 19.54
N MET A 945 -41.74 -18.34 19.54
CA MET A 945 -41.71 -17.05 18.82
C MET A 945 -41.76 -17.24 17.30
N VAL A 946 -41.11 -18.29 16.78
CA VAL A 946 -41.16 -18.66 15.36
C VAL A 946 -42.58 -19.10 14.99
N GLN A 947 -43.21 -19.91 15.84
CA GLN A 947 -44.59 -20.34 15.66
C GLN A 947 -45.57 -19.15 15.69
N GLN A 948 -45.41 -18.22 16.63
CA GLN A 948 -46.22 -17.01 16.70
C GLN A 948 -46.03 -16.11 15.46
N LEU A 949 -44.81 -15.99 14.93
CA LEU A 949 -44.59 -15.26 13.67
C LEU A 949 -45.37 -15.88 12.51
N LEU A 950 -45.32 -17.21 12.36
CA LEU A 950 -46.03 -17.94 11.30
C LEU A 950 -47.56 -17.85 11.45
N GLN A 951 -48.07 -17.82 12.70
CA GLN A 951 -49.50 -17.67 12.98
C GLN A 951 -50.03 -16.26 12.75
N VAL A 952 -49.21 -15.23 12.99
CA VAL A 952 -49.61 -13.83 12.81
C VAL A 952 -49.57 -13.43 11.34
N ALA A 953 -48.73 -14.06 10.53
CA ALA A 953 -48.66 -13.81 9.10
C ALA A 953 -49.98 -14.11 8.37
N VAL A 954 -50.33 -13.27 7.40
CA VAL A 954 -51.58 -13.39 6.65
C VAL A 954 -51.43 -14.35 5.46
N GLY A 955 -52.31 -15.35 5.41
CA GLY A 955 -52.41 -16.33 4.32
C GLY A 955 -51.92 -17.71 4.74
N ASP A 956 -52.27 -18.74 3.96
CA ASP A 956 -51.73 -20.08 4.18
C ASP A 956 -50.31 -20.16 3.60
N LEU A 957 -49.32 -20.06 4.48
CA LEU A 957 -47.91 -20.11 4.11
C LEU A 957 -47.48 -21.53 3.73
N GLY A 958 -48.18 -22.57 4.21
CA GLY A 958 -47.74 -23.96 4.13
C GLY A 958 -46.34 -24.19 4.73
N LEU A 959 -46.02 -23.45 5.80
CA LEU A 959 -44.75 -23.53 6.52
C LEU A 959 -45.02 -24.01 7.95
N SER A 960 -44.36 -25.09 8.36
CA SER A 960 -44.35 -25.52 9.75
C SER A 960 -43.05 -25.06 10.45
N PRO A 961 -43.05 -24.87 11.78
CA PRO A 961 -41.81 -24.62 12.51
C PRO A 961 -40.76 -25.74 12.30
N GLN A 962 -41.20 -26.98 12.06
CA GLN A 962 -40.33 -28.11 11.74
C GLN A 962 -39.58 -27.87 10.42
N ASP A 963 -40.26 -27.40 9.38
CA ASP A 963 -39.63 -27.07 8.08
C ASP A 963 -38.58 -25.96 8.24
N ILE A 964 -38.87 -24.95 9.06
CA ILE A 964 -37.95 -23.84 9.33
C ILE A 964 -36.68 -24.34 10.04
N VAL A 965 -36.83 -25.16 11.08
CA VAL A 965 -35.69 -25.73 11.83
C VAL A 965 -34.87 -26.65 10.91
N GLN A 966 -35.52 -27.47 10.09
CA GLN A 966 -34.84 -28.30 9.10
C GLN A 966 -34.04 -27.46 8.09
N CYS A 967 -34.62 -26.37 7.59
CA CYS A 967 -33.95 -25.47 6.65
C CYS A 967 -32.74 -24.76 7.31
N ALA A 968 -32.88 -24.32 8.57
CA ALA A 968 -31.79 -23.73 9.33
C ALA A 968 -30.62 -24.72 9.51
N ILE A 969 -30.92 -25.96 9.89
CA ILE A 969 -29.91 -27.01 10.07
C ILE A 969 -29.21 -27.34 8.74
N LYS A 970 -29.96 -27.51 7.64
CA LYS A 970 -29.38 -27.76 6.31
C LYS A 970 -28.43 -26.63 5.89
N LYS A 971 -28.78 -25.37 6.16
CA LYS A 971 -27.94 -24.21 5.85
C LYS A 971 -26.63 -24.21 6.65
N ILE A 972 -26.69 -24.51 7.95
CA ILE A 972 -25.50 -24.59 8.80
C ILE A 972 -24.63 -25.80 8.42
N VAL A 973 -25.23 -26.94 8.11
CA VAL A 973 -24.51 -28.12 7.60
C VAL A 973 -23.82 -27.82 6.27
N GLY A 974 -24.46 -27.08 5.35
CA GLY A 974 -23.86 -26.59 4.11
C GLY A 974 -22.58 -25.79 4.36
N ILE A 975 -22.63 -24.83 5.29
CA ILE A 975 -21.47 -24.03 5.71
C ILE A 975 -20.38 -24.92 6.35
N LEU A 976 -20.74 -25.83 7.25
CA LEU A 976 -19.79 -26.75 7.90
C LEU A 976 -19.14 -27.75 6.93
N SER A 977 -19.81 -28.07 5.83
CA SER A 977 -19.32 -28.96 4.77
C SER A 977 -18.40 -28.27 3.76
N GLY A 978 -18.36 -26.93 3.73
CA GLY A 978 -17.54 -26.15 2.79
C GLY A 978 -18.14 -26.04 1.38
N ASN A 979 -19.44 -26.30 1.23
CA ASN A 979 -20.14 -26.25 -0.06
C ASN A 979 -20.85 -24.91 -0.34
N ASP A 980 -20.98 -24.03 0.66
CA ASP A 980 -21.64 -22.72 0.56
C ASP A 980 -20.63 -21.58 0.78
N ASP A 981 -20.43 -20.74 -0.25
CA ASP A 981 -19.52 -19.57 -0.25
C ASP A 981 -20.12 -18.34 0.48
N SER A 982 -21.23 -18.48 1.22
CA SER A 982 -21.85 -17.35 1.91
C SER A 982 -21.02 -16.91 3.12
N SER A 983 -20.07 -16.01 2.88
CA SER A 983 -19.13 -15.41 3.83
C SER A 983 -19.75 -14.51 4.91
N THR A 984 -20.99 -14.77 5.36
CA THR A 984 -21.83 -13.75 6.03
C THR A 984 -22.36 -14.14 7.41
N THR A 985 -21.71 -15.04 8.14
CA THR A 985 -22.02 -15.24 9.57
C THR A 985 -20.82 -14.81 10.42
N GLU A 986 -20.94 -13.66 11.10
CA GLU A 986 -19.97 -13.19 12.12
C GLU A 986 -19.84 -14.17 13.30
N LYS A 987 -20.80 -15.09 13.46
CA LYS A 987 -20.90 -16.07 14.55
C LYS A 987 -20.40 -17.44 14.10
N ASP A 988 -19.78 -18.17 15.05
CA ASP A 988 -19.30 -19.55 14.86
C ASP A 988 -20.45 -20.50 14.47
N PRO A 989 -20.39 -21.18 13.30
CA PRO A 989 -21.44 -22.11 12.84
C PRO A 989 -21.75 -23.25 13.83
N LEU A 990 -20.75 -23.71 14.59
CA LEU A 990 -20.95 -24.76 15.60
C LEU A 990 -21.70 -24.21 16.82
N GLY A 991 -21.39 -22.98 17.25
CA GLY A 991 -22.16 -22.29 18.29
C GLY A 991 -23.60 -21.97 17.89
N ILE A 992 -23.84 -21.67 16.61
CA ILE A 992 -25.21 -21.51 16.07
C ILE A 992 -25.98 -22.83 16.18
N LEU A 993 -25.38 -23.94 15.75
CA LEU A 993 -26.02 -25.25 15.80
C LEU A 993 -26.34 -25.66 17.24
N GLU A 994 -25.43 -25.40 18.18
CA GLU A 994 -25.65 -25.62 19.61
C GLU A 994 -26.83 -24.79 20.15
N GLY A 995 -26.97 -23.53 19.71
CA GLY A 995 -28.12 -22.68 20.03
C GLY A 995 -29.44 -23.22 19.51
N ILE A 996 -29.49 -23.68 18.24
CA ILE A 996 -30.69 -24.29 17.64
C ILE A 996 -31.08 -25.56 18.41
N ILE A 997 -30.12 -26.45 18.66
CA ILE A 997 -30.34 -27.71 19.38
C ILE A 997 -30.84 -27.44 20.81
N SER A 998 -30.27 -26.45 21.49
CA SER A 998 -30.72 -26.03 22.83
C SER A 998 -32.15 -25.50 22.83
N ALA A 999 -32.53 -24.73 21.80
CA ALA A 999 -33.90 -24.23 21.66
C ALA A 999 -34.91 -25.36 21.42
N VAL A 1000 -34.55 -26.36 20.62
CA VAL A 1000 -35.37 -27.57 20.42
C VAL A 1000 -35.45 -28.39 21.71
N HIS A 1001 -34.34 -28.58 22.42
CA HIS A 1001 -34.32 -29.29 23.71
C HIS A 1001 -35.26 -28.62 24.73
N ALA A 1002 -35.17 -27.30 24.87
CA ALA A 1002 -36.05 -26.54 25.77
C ALA A 1002 -37.54 -26.62 25.38
N SER A 1003 -37.86 -26.72 24.08
CA SER A 1003 -39.23 -26.97 23.58
C SER A 1003 -39.73 -28.36 23.98
N VAL A 1004 -38.89 -29.38 23.81
CA VAL A 1004 -39.21 -30.77 24.17
C VAL A 1004 -39.41 -30.92 25.68
N GLU A 1005 -38.58 -30.28 26.51
CA GLU A 1005 -38.71 -30.27 27.98
C GLU A 1005 -40.03 -29.63 28.45
N LYS A 1006 -40.52 -28.61 27.74
CA LYS A 1006 -41.82 -27.97 28.01
C LYS A 1006 -43.02 -28.81 27.55
N GLY A 1007 -42.78 -29.95 26.88
CA GLY A 1007 -43.82 -30.82 26.35
C GLY A 1007 -44.39 -30.36 25.00
N GLU A 1008 -43.75 -29.38 24.35
CA GLU A 1008 -44.13 -28.89 23.03
C GLU A 1008 -43.56 -29.85 21.97
N LYS A 1009 -44.41 -30.68 21.36
CA LYS A 1009 -44.02 -31.63 20.29
C LYS A 1009 -43.93 -30.95 18.91
N ILE A 1010 -43.16 -29.86 18.81
CA ILE A 1010 -42.99 -29.10 17.56
C ILE A 1010 -41.92 -29.74 16.67
N VAL A 1011 -40.78 -30.11 17.26
CA VAL A 1011 -39.68 -30.86 16.61
C VAL A 1011 -39.21 -31.93 17.58
N SER A 1012 -39.06 -33.18 17.13
CA SER A 1012 -38.58 -34.26 17.99
C SER A 1012 -37.06 -34.37 17.98
N SER A 1013 -36.49 -35.02 19.00
CA SER A 1013 -35.06 -35.37 19.02
C SER A 1013 -34.68 -36.27 17.84
N ASP A 1014 -35.60 -37.13 17.41
CA ASP A 1014 -35.38 -38.09 16.31
C ASP A 1014 -35.27 -37.37 14.96
N ASP A 1015 -36.06 -36.30 14.75
CA ASP A 1015 -35.99 -35.46 13.54
C ASP A 1015 -34.60 -34.80 13.41
N LEU A 1016 -34.06 -34.27 14.52
CA LEU A 1016 -32.73 -33.64 14.53
C LEU A 1016 -31.62 -34.64 14.19
N LEU A 1017 -31.71 -35.84 14.77
CA LEU A 1017 -30.76 -36.92 14.48
C LEU A 1017 -30.85 -37.33 13.02
N GLU A 1018 -32.05 -37.47 12.45
CA GLU A 1018 -32.24 -37.80 11.04
C GLU A 1018 -31.59 -36.76 10.10
N TRP A 1019 -31.72 -35.47 10.40
CA TRP A 1019 -31.18 -34.41 9.54
C TRP A 1019 -29.65 -34.23 9.65
N LEU A 1020 -29.05 -34.52 10.80
CA LEU A 1020 -27.61 -34.40 11.03
C LEU A 1020 -26.84 -35.67 10.68
N ARG A 1021 -27.50 -36.84 10.65
CA ARG A 1021 -26.90 -38.14 10.34
C ARG A 1021 -26.12 -38.19 9.02
N PRO A 1022 -26.62 -37.64 7.89
CA PRO A 1022 -25.88 -37.64 6.62
C PRO A 1022 -24.54 -36.88 6.73
N PHE A 1023 -24.50 -35.76 7.45
CA PHE A 1023 -23.28 -34.99 7.66
C PHE A 1023 -22.28 -35.69 8.58
N CYS A 1024 -22.76 -36.29 9.68
CA CYS A 1024 -21.91 -37.03 10.60
C CYS A 1024 -21.32 -38.29 9.96
N GLY A 1025 -22.06 -38.96 9.08
CA GLY A 1025 -21.64 -40.19 8.38
C GLY A 1025 -20.79 -39.98 7.13
N ASP A 1026 -20.54 -38.74 6.68
CA ASP A 1026 -19.80 -38.48 5.43
C ASP A 1026 -18.28 -38.46 5.67
N ASP A 1027 -17.61 -39.51 5.18
CA ASP A 1027 -16.15 -39.68 5.29
C ASP A 1027 -15.33 -38.68 4.47
N SER A 1028 -15.94 -37.98 3.50
CA SER A 1028 -15.28 -36.97 2.68
C SER A 1028 -15.07 -35.63 3.41
N LEU A 1029 -15.84 -35.38 4.48
CA LEU A 1029 -15.85 -34.10 5.19
C LEU A 1029 -14.80 -34.03 6.33
N PRO A 1030 -14.38 -32.83 6.76
CA PRO A 1030 -13.43 -32.67 7.86
C PRO A 1030 -13.89 -33.35 9.16
N VAL A 1031 -12.95 -34.00 9.87
CA VAL A 1031 -13.26 -34.79 11.08
C VAL A 1031 -13.63 -33.91 12.28
N LYS A 1032 -12.99 -32.74 12.43
CA LYS A 1032 -13.19 -31.86 13.60
C LYS A 1032 -14.63 -31.34 13.75
N PRO A 1033 -15.28 -30.78 12.71
CA PRO A 1033 -16.69 -30.38 12.79
C PRO A 1033 -17.62 -31.53 13.12
N ARG A 1034 -17.44 -32.70 12.49
CA ARG A 1034 -18.27 -33.90 12.73
C ARG A 1034 -18.23 -34.37 14.18
N ILE A 1035 -17.04 -34.41 14.79
CA ILE A 1035 -16.89 -34.74 16.23
C ILE A 1035 -17.61 -33.71 17.10
N ARG A 1036 -17.48 -32.42 16.79
CA ARG A 1036 -18.10 -31.37 17.60
C ARG A 1036 -19.63 -31.41 17.53
N VAL A 1037 -20.21 -31.66 16.36
CA VAL A 1037 -21.66 -31.86 16.20
C VAL A 1037 -22.15 -33.04 17.02
N LEU A 1038 -21.47 -34.20 16.97
CA LEU A 1038 -21.83 -35.36 17.78
C LEU A 1038 -21.69 -35.10 19.29
N GLN A 1039 -20.71 -34.30 19.72
CA GLN A 1039 -20.57 -33.88 21.12
C GLN A 1039 -21.73 -32.98 21.58
N ILE A 1040 -22.16 -32.04 20.73
CA ILE A 1040 -23.30 -31.17 21.02
C ILE A 1040 -24.57 -32.03 21.17
N LEU A 1041 -24.76 -33.01 20.28
CA LEU A 1041 -25.87 -33.96 20.38
C LEU A 1041 -25.77 -34.87 21.61
N GLU A 1042 -24.57 -35.35 21.97
CA GLU A 1042 -24.31 -36.14 23.20
C GLU A 1042 -24.65 -35.39 24.49
N GLN A 1043 -24.43 -34.07 24.49
CA GLN A 1043 -24.73 -33.21 25.63
C GLN A 1043 -26.21 -32.85 25.73
N ALA A 1044 -26.88 -32.68 24.58
CA ALA A 1044 -28.28 -32.30 24.52
C ALA A 1044 -29.24 -33.50 24.60
N PHE A 1045 -28.85 -34.69 24.11
CA PHE A 1045 -29.73 -35.86 24.00
C PHE A 1045 -28.99 -37.17 24.31
N HIS A 1046 -29.75 -38.23 24.63
CA HIS A 1046 -29.20 -39.59 24.70
C HIS A 1046 -29.01 -40.15 23.29
N LEU A 1047 -27.75 -40.30 22.86
CA LEU A 1047 -27.38 -40.87 21.56
C LEU A 1047 -27.81 -42.32 21.44
N SER A 1048 -28.15 -42.75 20.21
CA SER A 1048 -28.37 -44.16 19.91
C SER A 1048 -27.06 -44.97 20.02
N ASP A 1049 -27.18 -46.29 20.17
CA ASP A 1049 -26.01 -47.18 20.21
C ASP A 1049 -25.13 -47.03 18.95
N GLU A 1050 -25.74 -46.84 17.77
CA GLU A 1050 -25.03 -46.63 16.50
C GLU A 1050 -24.25 -45.31 16.49
N ASP A 1051 -24.85 -44.23 17.00
CA ASP A 1051 -24.21 -42.90 17.05
C ASP A 1051 -23.09 -42.85 18.10
N SER A 1052 -23.27 -43.59 19.22
CA SER A 1052 -22.23 -43.76 20.23
C SER A 1052 -21.00 -44.49 19.65
N GLN A 1053 -21.21 -45.49 18.80
CA GLN A 1053 -20.14 -46.21 18.11
C GLN A 1053 -19.45 -45.33 17.07
N LEU A 1054 -20.20 -44.53 16.30
CA LEU A 1054 -19.68 -43.59 15.32
C LEU A 1054 -18.78 -42.53 15.97
N LEU A 1055 -19.21 -41.99 17.11
CA LEU A 1055 -18.45 -41.05 17.91
C LEU A 1055 -17.14 -41.64 18.44
N VAL A 1056 -17.17 -42.89 18.94
CA VAL A 1056 -15.97 -43.63 19.36
C VAL A 1056 -15.03 -43.84 18.18
N TYR A 1057 -15.55 -44.27 17.03
CA TYR A 1057 -14.78 -44.46 15.80
C TYR A 1057 -14.05 -43.17 15.37
N PHE A 1058 -14.73 -42.04 15.30
CA PHE A 1058 -14.11 -40.77 14.90
C PHE A 1058 -13.09 -40.26 15.93
N ARG A 1059 -13.33 -40.46 17.23
CA ARG A 1059 -12.35 -40.15 18.29
C ARG A 1059 -11.08 -40.99 18.11
N THR A 1060 -11.21 -42.29 17.86
CA THR A 1060 -10.08 -43.18 17.59
C THR A 1060 -9.32 -42.78 16.32
N GLN A 1061 -10.03 -42.43 15.24
CA GLN A 1061 -9.42 -41.98 13.99
C GLN A 1061 -8.66 -40.66 14.16
N ALA A 1062 -9.19 -39.70 14.93
CA ALA A 1062 -8.54 -38.43 15.20
C ALA A 1062 -7.21 -38.61 15.96
N VAL A 1063 -7.18 -39.50 16.96
CA VAL A 1063 -5.96 -39.85 17.71
C VAL A 1063 -4.94 -40.52 16.78
N LEU A 1064 -5.36 -41.48 15.96
CA LEU A 1064 -4.48 -42.18 15.02
C LEU A 1064 -3.85 -41.24 13.98
N ARG A 1065 -4.61 -40.28 13.43
CA ARG A 1065 -4.08 -39.29 12.48
C ARG A 1065 -3.12 -38.30 13.15
N ALA A 1066 -3.33 -37.95 14.42
CA ALA A 1066 -2.43 -37.06 15.15
C ALA A 1066 -1.09 -37.73 15.45
N CYS A 1067 -1.10 -39.03 15.76
CA CYS A 1067 0.11 -39.81 16.04
C CYS A 1067 0.84 -40.30 14.77
N TRP A 1068 0.12 -40.52 13.66
CA TRP A 1068 0.68 -41.00 12.38
C TRP A 1068 0.05 -40.30 11.17
N PRO A 1069 0.48 -39.08 10.82
CA PRO A 1069 -0.10 -38.31 9.72
C PRO A 1069 0.17 -38.88 8.32
N GLU A 1070 1.25 -39.64 8.14
CA GLU A 1070 1.68 -40.16 6.81
C GLU A 1070 1.17 -41.56 6.48
N THR A 1071 0.61 -42.29 7.45
CA THR A 1071 0.15 -43.67 7.23
C THR A 1071 -1.35 -43.67 6.98
N LYS A 1072 -1.79 -44.00 5.75
CA LYS A 1072 -3.18 -44.43 5.50
C LYS A 1072 -3.45 -45.74 6.25
N VAL A 1073 -3.70 -45.66 7.55
CA VAL A 1073 -4.19 -46.80 8.32
C VAL A 1073 -5.62 -47.03 7.87
N LEU A 1074 -5.80 -47.93 6.89
CA LEU A 1074 -7.07 -48.59 6.64
C LEU A 1074 -7.42 -49.35 7.93
N ILE A 1075 -8.27 -48.75 8.77
CA ILE A 1075 -8.86 -49.40 9.93
C ILE A 1075 -9.85 -50.44 9.39
N LEU A 1076 -9.34 -51.59 8.94
CA LEU A 1076 -10.12 -52.80 8.66
C LEU A 1076 -10.66 -53.46 9.95
N MET A 1077 -10.52 -52.80 11.11
CA MET A 1077 -10.85 -53.38 12.42
C MET A 1077 -12.29 -53.14 12.90
N ALA A 1078 -13.11 -52.39 12.18
CA ALA A 1078 -14.53 -52.24 12.56
C ALA A 1078 -15.44 -53.36 12.03
N ALA A 1079 -14.98 -54.17 11.06
CA ALA A 1079 -15.86 -55.14 10.39
C ALA A 1079 -15.89 -56.56 11.00
N ASN A 1080 -14.98 -56.91 11.92
CA ASN A 1080 -14.95 -58.26 12.50
C ASN A 1080 -14.94 -58.22 14.04
N TYR A 1081 -16.10 -57.94 14.63
CA TYR A 1081 -16.37 -58.27 16.02
C TYR A 1081 -16.90 -59.69 16.13
N THR A 1082 -16.03 -60.63 16.49
CA THR A 1082 -16.43 -61.82 17.26
C THR A 1082 -15.41 -62.07 18.36
N VAL A 1083 -15.80 -61.72 19.59
CA VAL A 1083 -15.62 -62.46 20.84
C VAL A 1083 -14.38 -63.34 20.95
N LEU A 1084 -13.44 -62.99 21.85
CA LEU A 1084 -12.78 -63.94 22.76
C LEU A 1084 -12.06 -63.20 23.89
N LEU A 1085 -12.17 -63.80 25.08
CA LEU A 1085 -12.16 -63.16 26.40
C LEU A 1085 -10.77 -62.91 27.00
N ASN A 1086 -9.71 -62.64 26.22
CA ASN A 1086 -8.36 -62.43 26.77
C ASN A 1086 -7.47 -61.38 26.08
N ASP A 1087 -8.00 -60.55 25.17
CA ASP A 1087 -7.16 -59.67 24.36
C ASP A 1087 -7.57 -58.19 24.45
N ASN A 1088 -6.88 -57.44 25.31
CA ASN A 1088 -7.05 -55.98 25.36
C ASN A 1088 -6.46 -55.35 24.07
N PRO A 1089 -7.22 -54.50 23.34
CA PRO A 1089 -6.77 -53.90 22.09
C PRO A 1089 -5.48 -53.06 22.24
N TRP A 1090 -5.24 -52.48 23.42
CA TRP A 1090 -4.01 -51.75 23.70
C TRP A 1090 -2.77 -52.65 23.84
N VAL A 1091 -2.94 -53.86 24.38
CA VAL A 1091 -1.85 -54.86 24.46
C VAL A 1091 -1.50 -55.36 23.06
N LYS A 1092 -2.51 -55.58 22.20
CA LYS A 1092 -2.31 -55.93 20.78
C LYS A 1092 -1.63 -54.82 19.98
N LEU A 1093 -2.05 -53.58 20.20
CA LEU A 1093 -1.43 -52.41 19.56
C LEU A 1093 0.04 -52.29 20.00
N GLY A 1094 0.33 -52.38 21.29
CA GLY A 1094 1.70 -52.34 21.83
C GLY A 1094 2.57 -53.48 21.29
N ALA A 1095 2.04 -54.71 21.23
CA ALA A 1095 2.74 -55.85 20.64
C ALA A 1095 3.04 -55.64 19.15
N PHE A 1096 2.08 -55.10 18.39
CA PHE A 1096 2.25 -54.83 16.96
C PHE A 1096 3.26 -53.70 16.71
N MET A 1097 3.21 -52.63 17.51
CA MET A 1097 4.19 -51.53 17.47
C MET A 1097 5.61 -52.06 17.70
N LEU A 1098 5.81 -52.92 18.69
CA LEU A 1098 7.12 -53.51 19.00
C LEU A 1098 7.60 -54.52 17.94
N GLN A 1099 6.68 -55.24 17.28
CA GLN A 1099 7.01 -56.24 16.25
C GLN A 1099 7.41 -55.62 14.90
N ARG A 1100 6.85 -54.46 14.55
CA ARG A 1100 7.05 -53.77 13.27
C ARG A 1100 8.12 -52.68 13.31
N CYS A 1101 8.64 -52.34 14.48
CA CYS A 1101 9.61 -51.27 14.66
C CYS A 1101 11.04 -51.69 14.20
N PRO A 1102 11.75 -50.87 13.40
CA PRO A 1102 13.16 -51.09 13.07
C PRO A 1102 14.06 -51.01 14.31
N PRO A 1103 15.21 -51.72 14.33
CA PRO A 1103 16.06 -51.81 15.52
C PRO A 1103 16.57 -50.48 16.05
N GLU A 1104 16.70 -49.48 15.18
CA GLU A 1104 17.19 -48.12 15.51
C GLU A 1104 16.15 -47.26 16.26
N GLU A 1105 14.86 -47.60 16.21
CA GLU A 1105 13.77 -46.79 16.79
C GLU A 1105 13.07 -47.45 17.99
N LYS A 1106 13.61 -48.58 18.47
CA LYS A 1106 12.99 -49.37 19.54
C LYS A 1106 12.84 -48.59 20.86
N GLU A 1107 13.83 -47.78 21.24
CA GLU A 1107 13.77 -46.96 22.45
C GLU A 1107 12.68 -45.87 22.37
N LYS A 1108 12.56 -45.20 21.21
CA LYS A 1108 11.50 -44.22 20.96
C LYS A 1108 10.12 -44.87 21.03
N THR A 1109 9.97 -46.04 20.40
CA THR A 1109 8.72 -46.79 20.40
C THR A 1109 8.34 -47.25 21.81
N GLY A 1110 9.30 -47.69 22.63
CA GLY A 1110 9.08 -48.02 24.03
C GLY A 1110 8.61 -46.82 24.86
N ASN A 1111 9.19 -45.63 24.64
CA ASN A 1111 8.77 -44.39 25.30
C ASN A 1111 7.39 -43.91 24.84
N GLU A 1112 7.03 -44.11 23.57
CA GLU A 1112 5.68 -43.79 23.07
C GLU A 1112 4.61 -44.72 23.65
N ILE A 1113 4.89 -46.01 23.79
CA ILE A 1113 3.99 -46.96 24.48
C ILE A 1113 3.76 -46.50 25.93
N LEU A 1114 4.82 -46.05 26.62
CA LEU A 1114 4.71 -45.51 27.97
C LEU A 1114 3.86 -44.23 28.04
N LYS A 1115 3.99 -43.30 27.08
CA LYS A 1115 3.14 -42.10 26.98
C LYS A 1115 1.66 -42.45 26.75
N ILE A 1116 1.39 -43.41 25.86
CA ILE A 1116 0.03 -43.89 25.60
C ILE A 1116 -0.59 -44.44 26.90
N CYS A 1117 0.13 -45.29 27.63
CA CYS A 1117 -0.34 -45.81 28.92
C CYS A 1117 -0.63 -44.71 29.95
N ARG A 1118 0.26 -43.71 30.09
CA ARG A 1118 0.05 -42.57 31.01
C ARG A 1118 -1.16 -41.72 30.64
N SER A 1119 -1.41 -41.50 29.35
CA SER A 1119 -2.59 -40.74 28.89
C SER A 1119 -3.93 -41.39 29.27
N LEU A 1120 -3.92 -42.69 29.58
CA LEU A 1120 -5.11 -43.45 29.95
C LEU A 1120 -5.38 -43.46 31.46
N TYR A 1121 -4.42 -43.08 32.31
CA TYR A 1121 -4.54 -43.18 33.78
C TYR A 1121 -5.66 -42.31 34.39
N GLU A 1122 -5.97 -41.16 33.79
CA GLU A 1122 -7.03 -40.26 34.26
C GLU A 1122 -8.40 -40.54 33.61
N THR A 1123 -8.49 -41.56 32.75
CA THR A 1123 -9.70 -41.89 31.99
C THR A 1123 -10.43 -43.11 32.58
N LYS A 1124 -11.72 -43.26 32.27
CA LYS A 1124 -12.51 -44.47 32.60
C LYS A 1124 -11.96 -45.77 31.94
N HIS A 1125 -10.95 -45.66 31.09
CA HIS A 1125 -10.36 -46.75 30.33
C HIS A 1125 -8.94 -47.12 30.80
N MET A 1126 -8.58 -46.79 32.05
CA MET A 1126 -7.30 -47.19 32.66
C MET A 1126 -7.04 -48.69 32.49
N LEU A 1127 -5.83 -49.04 32.05
CA LEU A 1127 -5.46 -50.42 31.77
C LEU A 1127 -5.46 -51.28 33.06
N PRO A 1128 -6.06 -52.48 33.04
CA PRO A 1128 -5.97 -53.40 34.17
C PRO A 1128 -4.51 -53.78 34.48
N VAL A 1129 -4.22 -54.02 35.75
CA VAL A 1129 -2.88 -54.42 36.25
C VAL A 1129 -2.29 -55.60 35.46
N LYS A 1130 -3.13 -56.57 35.05
CA LYS A 1130 -2.73 -57.71 34.21
C LYS A 1130 -2.23 -57.29 32.82
N CYS A 1131 -2.88 -56.30 32.19
CA CYS A 1131 -2.49 -55.78 30.88
C CYS A 1131 -1.20 -54.94 30.97
N ILE A 1132 -1.03 -54.18 32.05
CA ILE A 1132 0.22 -53.46 32.33
C ILE A 1132 1.37 -54.46 32.50
N LYS A 1133 1.15 -55.55 33.24
CA LYS A 1133 2.14 -56.63 33.39
C LYS A 1133 2.55 -57.24 32.05
N GLU A 1134 1.59 -57.56 31.18
CA GLU A 1134 1.87 -58.11 29.85
C GLU A 1134 2.63 -57.14 28.95
N LEU A 1135 2.24 -55.86 28.93
CA LEU A 1135 2.97 -54.82 28.19
C LEU A 1135 4.41 -54.64 28.70
N CYS A 1136 4.61 -54.67 30.02
CA CYS A 1136 5.95 -54.61 30.60
C CYS A 1136 6.80 -55.83 30.22
N LEU A 1137 6.22 -57.03 30.21
CA LEU A 1137 6.91 -58.24 29.76
C LEU A 1137 7.27 -58.17 28.26
N LEU A 1138 6.41 -57.61 27.42
CA LEU A 1138 6.69 -57.40 26.00
C LEU A 1138 7.85 -56.40 25.78
N LEU A 1139 7.91 -55.33 26.57
CA LEU A 1139 9.01 -54.36 26.56
C LEU A 1139 10.33 -55.00 27.02
N LEU A 1140 10.30 -55.77 28.12
CA LEU A 1140 11.46 -56.49 28.64
C LEU A 1140 12.01 -57.52 27.64
N ASN A 1141 11.13 -58.27 26.96
CA ASN A 1141 11.53 -59.22 25.92
C ASN A 1141 12.22 -58.56 24.71
N GLN A 1142 12.05 -57.26 24.51
CA GLN A 1142 12.71 -56.47 23.48
C GLN A 1142 13.91 -55.67 24.02
N SER A 1143 14.44 -56.02 25.21
CA SER A 1143 15.55 -55.34 25.90
C SER A 1143 15.32 -53.87 26.27
N LEU A 1144 14.06 -53.43 26.35
CA LEU A 1144 13.68 -52.05 26.72
C LEU A 1144 13.42 -51.95 28.23
N LEU A 1145 14.50 -51.96 29.01
CA LEU A 1145 14.44 -52.00 30.47
C LEU A 1145 13.81 -50.73 31.07
N LEU A 1146 14.23 -49.54 30.66
CA LEU A 1146 13.82 -48.28 31.30
C LEU A 1146 12.32 -47.95 31.18
N PRO A 1147 11.66 -48.05 29.99
CA PRO A 1147 10.21 -47.83 29.89
C PRO A 1147 9.40 -48.87 30.67
N SER A 1148 9.89 -50.10 30.74
CA SER A 1148 9.24 -51.16 31.52
C SER A 1148 9.33 -50.90 33.03
N LEU A 1149 10.49 -50.47 33.54
CA LEU A 1149 10.69 -50.15 34.96
C LEU A 1149 9.81 -48.97 35.39
N LYS A 1150 9.70 -47.93 34.56
CA LYS A 1150 8.83 -46.77 34.84
C LYS A 1150 7.36 -47.17 34.96
N LEU A 1151 6.84 -47.98 34.03
CA LEU A 1151 5.46 -48.48 34.10
C LEU A 1151 5.22 -49.38 35.32
N LEU A 1152 6.20 -50.20 35.71
CA LEU A 1152 6.08 -51.08 36.87
C LEU A 1152 6.09 -50.31 38.20
N VAL A 1153 6.96 -49.30 38.34
CA VAL A 1153 7.09 -48.47 39.57
C VAL A 1153 5.98 -47.42 39.69
N GLU A 1154 5.38 -46.98 38.58
CA GLU A 1154 4.21 -46.09 38.61
C GLU A 1154 2.92 -46.80 39.01
N SER A 1155 2.88 -48.13 38.89
CA SER A 1155 1.70 -48.88 39.31
C SER A 1155 1.58 -48.82 40.83
N LYS A 1156 0.38 -48.66 41.38
CA LYS A 1156 0.17 -48.72 42.84
C LYS A 1156 0.15 -50.15 43.39
N ASP A 1157 0.56 -51.14 42.59
CA ASP A 1157 0.42 -52.56 42.88
C ASP A 1157 1.72 -53.15 43.43
N GLN A 1158 1.62 -53.85 44.57
CA GLN A 1158 2.78 -54.40 45.28
C GLN A 1158 3.45 -55.57 44.54
N ASP A 1159 2.71 -56.33 43.72
CA ASP A 1159 3.25 -57.46 42.96
C ASP A 1159 4.07 -56.96 41.76
N LEU A 1160 3.64 -55.86 41.12
CA LEU A 1160 4.40 -55.21 40.05
C LEU A 1160 5.66 -54.51 40.57
N HIS A 1161 5.60 -53.92 41.77
CA HIS A 1161 6.80 -53.40 42.44
C HIS A 1161 7.82 -54.50 42.78
N ALA A 1162 7.37 -55.70 43.13
CA ALA A 1162 8.27 -56.84 43.36
C ALA A 1162 8.99 -57.24 42.05
N VAL A 1163 8.28 -57.27 40.92
CA VAL A 1163 8.87 -57.52 39.59
C VAL A 1163 9.85 -56.41 39.20
N ALA A 1164 9.53 -55.14 39.48
CA ALA A 1164 10.46 -54.03 39.24
C ALA A 1164 11.77 -54.20 40.04
N LEU A 1165 11.66 -54.55 41.33
CA LEU A 1165 12.82 -54.76 42.20
C LEU A 1165 13.67 -55.96 41.77
N GLU A 1166 13.05 -57.05 41.30
CA GLU A 1166 13.77 -58.20 40.74
C GLU A 1166 14.61 -57.79 39.52
N GLN A 1167 14.03 -57.00 38.61
CA GLN A 1167 14.74 -56.48 37.45
C GLN A 1167 15.86 -55.50 37.84
N ILE A 1168 15.63 -54.61 38.81
CA ILE A 1168 16.64 -53.67 39.33
C ILE A 1168 17.81 -54.41 40.00
N THR A 1169 17.52 -55.49 40.75
CA THR A 1169 18.56 -56.29 41.42
C THR A 1169 19.42 -57.08 40.42
N ALA A 1170 18.85 -57.46 39.28
CA ALA A 1170 19.58 -58.14 38.21
C ALA A 1170 20.57 -57.22 37.44
N VAL A 1171 20.47 -55.89 37.60
CA VAL A 1171 21.38 -54.94 36.95
C VAL A 1171 22.72 -54.88 37.69
N ALA A 1172 23.77 -55.45 37.10
CA ALA A 1172 25.10 -55.49 37.69
C ALA A 1172 25.91 -54.18 37.52
N LYS A 1173 25.61 -53.36 36.49
CA LYS A 1173 26.28 -52.09 36.20
C LYS A 1173 25.25 -51.06 35.71
N VAL A 1174 25.23 -49.90 36.37
CA VAL A 1174 24.27 -48.82 36.06
C VAL A 1174 24.87 -47.85 35.05
N ASP A 1175 24.13 -47.60 33.98
CA ASP A 1175 24.42 -46.65 32.91
C ASP A 1175 23.16 -45.84 32.54
N ASP A 1176 23.29 -44.85 31.66
CA ASP A 1176 22.18 -43.94 31.32
C ASP A 1176 21.04 -44.65 30.55
N SER A 1177 21.25 -45.88 30.07
CA SER A 1177 20.23 -46.72 29.42
C SER A 1177 19.38 -47.53 30.42
N SER A 1178 19.92 -47.76 31.62
CA SER A 1178 19.30 -48.54 32.69
C SER A 1178 18.71 -47.68 33.81
N CYS A 1179 19.23 -46.46 34.03
CA CYS A 1179 18.78 -45.58 35.11
C CYS A 1179 18.82 -44.10 34.71
N ASP A 1180 17.67 -43.43 34.79
CA ASP A 1180 17.53 -41.99 34.57
C ASP A 1180 16.97 -41.25 35.80
N ALA A 1181 17.00 -39.92 35.77
CA ALA A 1181 16.52 -39.08 36.88
C ALA A 1181 15.02 -39.31 37.19
N GLU A 1182 14.23 -39.72 36.20
CA GLU A 1182 12.80 -39.98 36.33
C GLU A 1182 12.55 -41.28 37.12
N ILE A 1183 13.21 -42.39 36.79
CA ILE A 1183 13.04 -43.65 37.55
C ILE A 1183 13.52 -43.50 38.99
N LEU A 1184 14.60 -42.74 39.24
CA LEU A 1184 15.08 -42.46 40.60
C LEU A 1184 14.03 -41.70 41.43
N SER A 1185 13.38 -40.71 40.82
CA SER A 1185 12.29 -39.95 41.47
C SER A 1185 11.06 -40.82 41.74
N LEU A 1186 10.71 -41.71 40.80
CA LEU A 1186 9.61 -42.66 40.95
C LEU A 1186 9.87 -43.67 42.07
N LEU A 1187 11.10 -44.18 42.21
CA LEU A 1187 11.51 -45.07 43.29
C LEU A 1187 11.45 -44.39 44.68
N LEU A 1188 11.81 -43.10 44.75
CA LEU A 1188 11.66 -42.29 45.96
C LEU A 1188 10.18 -42.07 46.31
N ASN A 1189 9.35 -41.72 45.33
CA ASN A 1189 7.90 -41.54 45.50
C ASN A 1189 7.20 -42.83 45.95
N ALA A 1190 7.65 -43.99 45.47
CA ALA A 1190 7.12 -45.31 45.83
C ALA A 1190 7.63 -45.82 47.20
N LYS A 1191 8.48 -45.05 47.91
CA LYS A 1191 9.12 -45.43 49.20
C LYS A 1191 9.91 -46.75 49.13
N LEU A 1192 10.56 -47.04 48.00
CA LEU A 1192 11.29 -48.31 47.78
C LEU A 1192 12.80 -48.22 48.10
N VAL A 1193 13.26 -47.12 48.70
CA VAL A 1193 14.68 -46.81 48.96
C VAL A 1193 15.40 -47.92 49.72
N VAL A 1194 14.82 -48.37 50.85
CA VAL A 1194 15.40 -49.41 51.71
C VAL A 1194 15.67 -50.71 50.95
N LYS A 1195 14.77 -51.08 50.02
CA LYS A 1195 14.90 -52.30 49.21
C LYS A 1195 15.91 -52.17 48.08
N CYS A 1196 16.28 -50.94 47.70
CA CYS A 1196 17.25 -50.67 46.65
C CYS A 1196 18.69 -50.50 47.18
N MET A 1197 18.91 -50.50 48.50
CA MET A 1197 20.23 -50.27 49.12
C MET A 1197 21.26 -51.36 48.79
N SER A 1198 20.80 -52.60 48.61
CA SER A 1198 21.65 -53.73 48.21
C SER A 1198 21.90 -53.82 46.70
N THR A 1199 21.39 -52.86 45.91
CA THR A 1199 21.47 -52.86 44.45
C THR A 1199 22.47 -51.82 43.93
N ALA A 1200 22.92 -51.98 42.68
CA ALA A 1200 23.85 -51.04 42.05
C ALA A 1200 23.27 -49.63 41.84
N PHE A 1201 21.96 -49.43 42.03
CA PHE A 1201 21.28 -48.13 41.92
C PHE A 1201 21.50 -47.23 43.14
N CYS A 1202 21.93 -47.80 44.27
CA CYS A 1202 22.04 -47.09 45.56
C CYS A 1202 22.86 -45.78 45.49
N PRO A 1203 24.05 -45.71 44.87
CA PRO A 1203 24.84 -44.47 44.84
C PRO A 1203 24.12 -43.34 44.06
N ARG A 1204 23.57 -43.66 42.89
CA ARG A 1204 22.83 -42.69 42.05
C ARG A 1204 21.54 -42.23 42.71
N LEU A 1205 20.85 -43.11 43.44
CA LEU A 1205 19.63 -42.77 44.18
C LEU A 1205 19.92 -41.82 45.35
N ILE A 1206 21.00 -42.04 46.08
CA ILE A 1206 21.44 -41.16 47.18
C ILE A 1206 21.87 -39.80 46.65
N ASP A 1207 22.65 -39.75 45.58
CA ASP A 1207 23.08 -38.49 44.96
C ASP A 1207 21.88 -37.69 44.42
N HIS A 1208 20.92 -38.36 43.78
CA HIS A 1208 19.69 -37.72 43.28
C HIS A 1208 18.80 -37.18 44.40
N LEU A 1209 18.68 -37.90 45.52
CA LEU A 1209 17.97 -37.44 46.71
C LEU A 1209 18.66 -36.23 47.37
N LEU A 1210 19.99 -36.21 47.43
CA LEU A 1210 20.75 -35.09 47.98
C LEU A 1210 20.71 -33.85 47.08
N ALA A 1211 20.66 -34.01 45.75
CA ALA A 1211 20.62 -32.91 44.80
C ALA A 1211 19.26 -32.21 44.71
N ASN A 1212 18.14 -32.92 44.97
CA ASN A 1212 16.78 -32.43 44.67
C ASN A 1212 15.91 -32.15 45.92
N GLN A 1213 16.53 -31.72 47.02
CA GLN A 1213 15.89 -31.54 48.34
C GLN A 1213 14.75 -30.48 48.36
N GLY A 1214 14.66 -29.59 47.38
CA GLY A 1214 13.64 -28.54 47.31
C GLY A 1214 12.40 -28.86 46.45
N GLN A 1215 12.44 -29.89 45.59
CA GLN A 1215 11.39 -30.15 44.59
C GLN A 1215 10.57 -31.42 44.84
N GLY A 1216 11.11 -32.42 45.55
CA GLY A 1216 10.49 -33.76 45.67
C GLY A 1216 9.69 -34.05 46.94
N GLY A 1217 9.71 -33.17 47.96
CA GLY A 1217 9.00 -33.40 49.22
C GLY A 1217 9.49 -34.60 50.05
N TRP A 1218 10.67 -35.16 49.74
CA TRP A 1218 11.26 -36.30 50.45
C TRP A 1218 12.07 -35.82 51.65
N ASP A 1219 11.73 -36.27 52.85
CA ASP A 1219 12.47 -35.96 54.07
C ASP A 1219 13.68 -36.90 54.21
N VAL A 1220 14.89 -36.32 54.11
CA VAL A 1220 16.16 -37.05 54.21
C VAL A 1220 16.36 -37.64 55.60
N GLU A 1221 15.83 -37.00 56.64
CA GLU A 1221 15.91 -37.49 58.02
C GLU A 1221 14.97 -38.68 58.25
N GLU A 1222 13.75 -38.65 57.69
CA GLU A 1222 12.81 -39.78 57.72
C GLU A 1222 13.36 -41.00 56.97
N ILE A 1223 13.97 -40.79 55.80
CA ILE A 1223 14.57 -41.87 55.00
C ILE A 1223 15.81 -42.44 55.69
N ALA A 1224 16.64 -41.60 56.33
CA ALA A 1224 17.76 -42.08 57.13
C ALA A 1224 17.29 -42.90 58.35
N GLN A 1225 16.18 -42.51 58.98
CA GLN A 1225 15.59 -43.28 60.07
C GLN A 1225 15.08 -44.65 59.60
N GLN A 1226 14.38 -44.71 58.46
CA GLN A 1226 13.92 -45.97 57.84
C GLN A 1226 15.09 -46.90 57.48
N LEU A 1227 16.21 -46.34 56.99
CA LEU A 1227 17.43 -47.10 56.70
C LEU A 1227 18.06 -47.69 57.97
N LYS A 1228 18.08 -46.93 59.06
CA LYS A 1228 18.57 -47.40 60.36
C LYS A 1228 17.69 -48.52 60.93
N GLU A 1229 16.38 -48.36 60.90
CA GLU A 1229 15.42 -49.36 61.37
C GLU A 1229 15.53 -50.68 60.57
N ALA A 1230 15.90 -50.59 59.30
CA ALA A 1230 16.18 -51.73 58.43
C ALA A 1230 17.58 -52.35 58.60
N GLY A 1231 18.41 -51.84 59.52
CA GLY A 1231 19.74 -52.38 59.83
C GLY A 1231 20.91 -51.72 59.09
N PHE A 1232 20.67 -50.77 58.18
CA PHE A 1232 21.68 -50.04 57.41
C PHE A 1232 22.16 -48.78 58.14
N SER A 1233 22.70 -48.97 59.35
CA SER A 1233 23.06 -47.86 60.25
C SER A 1233 24.23 -47.01 59.74
N ALA A 1234 25.16 -47.60 58.98
CA ALA A 1234 26.32 -46.88 58.45
C ALA A 1234 25.94 -45.99 57.26
N GLU A 1235 25.06 -46.49 56.40
CA GLU A 1235 24.53 -45.81 55.23
C GLU A 1235 23.61 -44.66 55.63
N ALA A 1236 22.75 -44.87 56.63
CA ALA A 1236 21.93 -43.83 57.24
C ALA A 1236 22.79 -42.68 57.84
N GLY A 1237 23.85 -43.02 58.57
CA GLY A 1237 24.79 -42.04 59.13
C GLY A 1237 25.56 -41.27 58.05
N SER A 1238 25.98 -41.95 56.98
CA SER A 1238 26.65 -41.33 55.84
C SER A 1238 25.72 -40.38 55.07
N LEU A 1239 24.45 -40.75 54.89
CA LEU A 1239 23.43 -39.91 54.24
C LEU A 1239 23.18 -38.62 55.04
N LEU A 1240 23.03 -38.71 56.36
CA LEU A 1240 22.83 -37.54 57.23
C LEU A 1240 24.05 -36.61 57.27
N MET A 1241 25.25 -37.17 57.30
CA MET A 1241 26.50 -36.39 57.23
C MET A 1241 26.67 -35.70 55.88
N ALA A 1242 26.20 -36.30 54.79
CA ALA A 1242 26.20 -35.68 53.48
C ALA A 1242 25.14 -34.56 53.38
N HIS A 1243 23.94 -34.77 53.93
CA HIS A 1243 22.85 -33.79 53.96
C HIS A 1243 23.21 -32.53 54.76
N ARG A 1244 23.85 -32.68 55.93
CA ARG A 1244 24.22 -31.56 56.82
C ARG A 1244 25.55 -30.87 56.48
N GLY A 1245 26.17 -31.21 55.33
CA GLY A 1245 27.32 -30.47 54.79
C GLY A 1245 28.68 -30.78 55.44
N THR A 1246 28.84 -31.93 56.10
CA THR A 1246 30.11 -32.27 56.77
C THR A 1246 31.23 -32.54 55.76
N HIS A 1247 32.39 -31.87 55.94
CA HIS A 1247 33.53 -31.93 55.02
C HIS A 1247 34.02 -33.37 54.78
N PRO A 1248 34.32 -33.79 53.53
CA PRO A 1248 34.63 -35.19 53.19
C PRO A 1248 35.74 -35.84 54.03
N ALA A 1249 36.74 -35.05 54.47
CA ALA A 1249 37.86 -35.50 55.29
C ALA A 1249 37.49 -35.92 56.73
N LEU A 1250 36.29 -35.57 57.22
CA LEU A 1250 35.79 -35.94 58.57
C LEU A 1250 34.85 -37.15 58.55
N ARG A 1251 34.59 -37.75 57.38
CA ARG A 1251 33.69 -38.89 57.17
C ARG A 1251 34.43 -40.23 57.38
N THR A 1252 34.91 -40.50 58.59
CA THR A 1252 35.38 -41.86 58.94
C THR A 1252 34.20 -42.69 59.46
N PHE A 1253 34.25 -44.01 59.28
CA PHE A 1253 33.19 -44.93 59.73
C PHE A 1253 32.86 -44.73 61.23
N THR A 1254 33.88 -44.43 62.04
CA THR A 1254 33.78 -44.16 63.47
C THR A 1254 33.06 -42.84 63.80
N THR A 1255 33.25 -41.76 63.04
CA THR A 1255 32.51 -40.50 63.23
C THR A 1255 31.07 -40.58 62.75
N ALA A 1256 30.78 -41.34 61.67
CA ALA A 1256 29.41 -41.58 61.21
C ALA A 1256 28.58 -42.36 62.26
N LEU A 1257 29.21 -43.32 62.95
CA LEU A 1257 28.56 -44.16 63.95
C LEU A 1257 28.36 -43.43 65.30
N GLN A 1258 29.31 -42.57 65.71
CA GLN A 1258 29.16 -41.69 66.87
C GLN A 1258 28.12 -40.58 66.65
N ALA A 1259 28.07 -39.97 65.47
CA ALA A 1259 27.06 -38.96 65.14
C ALA A 1259 25.64 -39.56 65.09
N ALA A 1260 25.49 -40.75 64.51
CA ALA A 1260 24.22 -41.49 64.55
C ALA A 1260 23.80 -41.83 65.99
N GLN A 1261 24.72 -42.23 66.88
CA GLN A 1261 24.39 -42.49 68.28
C GLN A 1261 24.01 -41.24 69.10
N HIS A 1262 24.41 -40.04 68.65
CA HIS A 1262 24.13 -38.79 69.35
C HIS A 1262 22.89 -38.05 68.80
N TRP A 1263 22.43 -38.44 67.60
CA TRP A 1263 21.27 -37.84 66.92
C TRP A 1263 20.00 -38.70 66.96
N ILE A 1264 20.13 -39.99 67.30
CA ILE A 1264 19.04 -40.82 67.86
C ILE A 1264 19.04 -40.65 69.37
#